data_AF-A0A534MNQ8-F1
#
_entry.id   AF-A0A534MNQ8-F1
#
_cell.length_a   1.000
_cell.length_b   1.000
_cell.length_c   1.000
_cell.angle_alpha   90.00
_cell.angle_beta   90.00
_cell.angle_gamma   90.00
#
_symmetry.space_group_name_H-M   'P 1'
#
loop_
_entity.id
_entity.type
_entity.pdbx_description
1 polymer ?
#
loop_
_entity_poly.entity_id
_entity_poly.type
_entity_poly.pdbx_seq_one_letter_code
_entity_poly.pdbx_strand_id
1 'polypeptide(L)'
;MVQGGLPVGSSVVLQGPPGQEKLRFALTFLAEGLKSGGSGLVVTASQSPDAVIAELRELGVNLESVTNESRLRVIDWYSWSEETVQDIEDRGIVIRSSIDLTNLGVALSRAIAGLTGGGLRRAVIELLSPATSSYEVTQVYAFAQSAKRKFDRHQFTSLVLIEKEMHSGAQLTTLHQPFDGVIEIERTRSGDRIVRKIGVLHLKDTSPDPTFRLLEISDGGMRVVLDTPKPATPGATTRGSVLESQDERAQRLRLILQIATERLKLNPGDADALFAMAAAQATLDDAKGGLETLDRLAALDSAYPGLWVLKTKLHAKLGQADLARQSRMRAQQSEPEAAKTIDATVPCPMCEEPVALDATSCANCGVKFTPTRSMEEELDDLGHAAIQEMVQEELGPVKEPEKALDKPDIRAPKPEMERDVPPAKRPIEKTPSKRGLTNGLALGRRGASKAGRTNGLRGRTNGLRGRTNGLTNGLGRTNGLTNGLGRTNGLTNGLGRTNGLTNGLGRTNGLTNGLGRTNGLTNGLGGFRSSGFRPAGVRRMMQNAGWKLYLIPLVSAALLLAPLFFVPDYRGPAYPIRIDGQFGDWASQPTEAMGPGATLNPNIDVVRFGMVNNLGPYAFYVQVAGSALAGGGPSPGTMDTVRIFVDIDASSATGYRIDGLGADRLIGISGHGGTVLSSTLWEFDSNRNQRDWNGWIKGTATQAAASGSQIEAEAEWLSSSATTVPVIATVHTESWDGQTDSGDFPVSPTAGTL
;
A
#
# COMPACT_ATOMS: atom_id res chain seq x y z
N MET A 1 21.65 -23.02 5.78
CA MET A 1 20.73 -21.96 6.25
C MET A 1 21.19 -20.56 5.84
N VAL A 2 22.09 -19.86 6.54
CA VAL A 2 22.47 -18.45 6.19
C VAL A 2 23.99 -18.17 6.18
N GLN A 3 24.80 -19.15 5.77
CA GLN A 3 26.24 -19.04 5.43
C GLN A 3 27.19 -18.18 6.32
N GLY A 4 26.80 -17.84 7.55
CA GLY A 4 27.54 -16.92 8.44
C GLY A 4 26.71 -16.40 9.61
N GLY A 5 25.38 -16.32 9.47
CA GLY A 5 24.45 -15.90 10.53
C GLY A 5 23.41 -14.91 10.00
N LEU A 6 22.64 -14.30 10.90
CA LEU A 6 21.85 -13.11 10.53
C LEU A 6 22.81 -11.92 10.38
N PRO A 7 22.69 -11.09 9.31
CA PRO A 7 23.50 -9.90 9.16
C PRO A 7 23.46 -8.97 10.38
N VAL A 8 24.59 -8.33 10.68
CA VAL A 8 24.63 -7.37 11.79
C VAL A 8 23.79 -6.15 11.42
N GLY A 9 22.84 -5.78 12.28
CA GLY A 9 21.91 -4.68 12.03
C GLY A 9 20.66 -5.02 11.22
N SER A 10 20.47 -6.26 10.73
CA SER A 10 19.24 -6.63 10.02
C SER A 10 18.06 -6.82 10.96
N SER A 11 16.88 -6.35 10.57
CA SER A 11 15.61 -6.66 11.23
C SER A 11 14.85 -7.70 10.42
N VAL A 12 14.61 -8.87 11.00
CA VAL A 12 14.11 -10.06 10.30
C VAL A 12 12.83 -10.57 10.97
N VAL A 13 11.81 -10.88 10.18
CA VAL A 13 10.58 -11.49 10.67
C VAL A 13 10.82 -12.98 10.94
N LEU A 14 10.31 -13.47 12.07
CA LEU A 14 10.14 -14.88 12.36
C LEU A 14 8.65 -15.21 12.40
N GLN A 15 8.16 -15.83 11.33
CA GLN A 15 6.77 -16.25 11.20
C GLN A 15 6.59 -17.75 11.51
N GLY A 16 5.41 -18.12 11.95
CA GLY A 16 5.03 -19.53 12.17
C GLY A 16 3.64 -19.64 12.81
N PRO A 17 3.15 -20.85 13.07
CA PRO A 17 1.85 -21.08 13.68
C PRO A 17 1.79 -20.53 15.12
N PRO A 18 0.58 -20.34 15.70
CA PRO A 18 0.40 -20.00 17.11
C PRO A 18 1.06 -21.03 18.02
N GLY A 19 1.79 -20.54 19.03
CA GLY A 19 2.60 -21.36 19.92
C GLY A 19 3.95 -20.74 20.30
N GLN A 20 4.55 -21.31 21.35
CA GLN A 20 5.77 -20.82 22.00
C GLN A 20 7.05 -21.00 21.16
N GLU A 21 7.01 -21.76 20.06
CA GLU A 21 8.19 -22.00 19.20
C GLU A 21 8.87 -20.69 18.77
N LYS A 22 8.10 -19.70 18.32
CA LYS A 22 8.63 -18.43 17.82
C LYS A 22 9.37 -17.66 18.92
N LEU A 23 8.75 -17.57 20.11
CA LEU A 23 9.30 -16.85 21.26
C LEU A 23 10.54 -17.55 21.81
N ARG A 24 10.50 -18.88 22.00
CA ARG A 24 11.66 -19.67 22.48
C ARG A 24 12.83 -19.64 21.49
N PHE A 25 12.58 -19.58 20.18
CA PHE A 25 13.64 -19.35 19.19
C PHE A 25 14.31 -17.98 19.41
N ALA A 26 13.49 -16.94 19.53
CA ALA A 26 13.96 -15.57 19.61
C ALA A 26 14.66 -15.27 20.95
N LEU A 27 14.19 -15.86 22.06
CA LEU A 27 14.87 -15.81 23.35
C LEU A 27 16.15 -16.64 23.36
N THR A 28 16.23 -17.77 22.64
CA THR A 28 17.52 -18.47 22.40
C THR A 28 18.48 -17.55 21.64
N PHE A 29 18.04 -16.89 20.56
CA PHE A 29 18.82 -15.90 19.83
C PHE A 29 19.28 -14.72 20.71
N LEU A 30 18.43 -14.20 21.60
CA LEU A 30 18.80 -13.15 22.53
C LEU A 30 19.82 -13.63 23.57
N ALA A 31 19.58 -14.80 24.17
CA ALA A 31 20.42 -15.40 25.20
C ALA A 31 21.85 -15.62 24.71
N GLU A 32 22.06 -16.12 23.49
CA GLU A 32 23.39 -16.25 22.89
C GLU A 32 24.10 -14.89 22.74
N GLY A 33 23.37 -13.81 22.46
CA GLY A 33 23.94 -12.46 22.38
C GLY A 33 24.36 -11.91 23.75
N LEU A 34 23.55 -12.18 24.78
CA LEU A 34 23.86 -11.80 26.16
C LEU A 34 25.04 -12.62 26.72
N LYS A 35 25.10 -13.93 26.44
CA LYS A 35 26.22 -14.80 26.81
C LYS A 35 27.53 -14.39 26.13
N SER A 36 27.48 -13.85 24.90
CA SER A 36 28.66 -13.38 24.16
C SER A 36 29.09 -11.93 24.47
N GLY A 37 28.61 -11.31 25.55
CA GLY A 37 29.00 -9.93 25.93
C GLY A 37 28.20 -8.81 25.26
N GLY A 38 27.19 -9.13 24.43
CA GLY A 38 26.30 -8.16 23.78
C GLY A 38 25.20 -7.61 24.70
N SER A 39 24.35 -6.75 24.14
CA SER A 39 23.21 -6.14 24.84
C SER A 39 21.89 -6.56 24.18
N GLY A 40 20.86 -6.79 24.99
CA GLY A 40 19.58 -7.37 24.59
C GLY A 40 18.37 -6.49 24.91
N LEU A 41 17.39 -6.51 24.02
CA LEU A 41 16.09 -5.87 24.20
C LEU A 41 14.98 -6.88 23.91
N VAL A 42 13.93 -6.91 24.72
CA VAL A 42 12.69 -7.66 24.44
C VAL A 42 11.50 -6.74 24.54
N VAL A 43 10.54 -6.85 23.62
CA VAL A 43 9.15 -6.41 23.81
C VAL A 43 8.31 -7.68 23.93
N THR A 44 7.56 -7.81 25.04
CA THR A 44 6.69 -8.95 25.32
C THR A 44 5.23 -8.51 25.34
N ALA A 45 4.37 -9.32 24.74
CA ALA A 45 2.93 -9.06 24.61
C ALA A 45 2.07 -10.30 24.86
N SER A 46 2.64 -11.51 24.89
CA SER A 46 1.92 -12.76 25.21
C SER A 46 2.16 -13.26 26.64
N GLN A 47 3.26 -12.85 27.28
CA GLN A 47 3.64 -13.31 28.62
C GLN A 47 4.26 -12.20 29.48
N SER A 48 4.25 -12.39 30.79
CA SER A 48 4.79 -11.42 31.75
C SER A 48 6.31 -11.26 31.64
N PRO A 49 6.87 -10.11 32.05
CA PRO A 49 8.32 -9.89 32.08
C PRO A 49 9.07 -10.93 32.93
N ASP A 50 8.49 -11.37 34.04
CA ASP A 50 9.10 -12.36 34.92
C ASP A 50 9.22 -13.75 34.23
N ALA A 51 8.26 -14.12 33.38
CA ALA A 51 8.34 -15.33 32.58
C ALA A 51 9.48 -15.26 31.54
N VAL A 52 9.60 -14.12 30.82
CA VAL A 52 10.73 -13.86 29.89
C VAL A 52 12.07 -13.94 30.63
N ILE A 53 12.16 -13.33 31.81
CA ILE A 53 13.39 -13.33 32.63
C ILE A 53 13.72 -14.74 33.13
N ALA A 54 12.72 -15.53 33.52
CA ALA A 54 12.90 -16.94 33.90
C ALA A 54 13.41 -17.79 32.73
N GLU A 55 12.83 -17.66 31.53
CA GLU A 55 13.26 -18.40 30.34
C GLU A 55 14.71 -18.02 29.93
N LEU A 56 15.09 -16.74 30.02
CA LEU A 56 16.48 -16.32 29.81
C LEU A 56 17.44 -16.93 30.84
N ARG A 57 17.01 -17.12 32.09
CA ARG A 57 17.80 -17.83 33.13
C ARG A 57 17.98 -19.30 32.76
N GLU A 58 16.92 -19.98 32.31
CA GLU A 58 16.96 -21.38 31.86
C GLU A 58 17.90 -21.57 30.66
N LEU A 59 17.92 -20.61 29.72
CA LEU A 59 18.85 -20.56 28.58
C LEU A 59 20.30 -20.22 28.96
N GLY A 60 20.61 -20.15 30.27
CA GLY A 60 21.97 -19.99 30.81
C GLY A 60 22.48 -18.55 30.87
N VAL A 61 21.61 -17.53 30.81
CA VAL A 61 22.03 -16.13 30.96
C VAL A 61 22.29 -15.80 32.44
N ASN A 62 23.47 -15.28 32.75
CA ASN A 62 23.76 -14.70 34.07
C ASN A 62 23.03 -13.35 34.20
N LEU A 63 21.82 -13.39 34.74
CA LEU A 63 20.96 -12.22 34.92
C LEU A 63 21.54 -11.17 35.87
N GLU A 64 22.36 -11.56 36.87
CA GLU A 64 22.96 -10.59 37.81
C GLU A 64 23.98 -9.70 37.09
N SER A 65 24.92 -10.30 36.34
CA SER A 65 25.87 -9.57 35.50
C SER A 65 25.15 -8.69 34.48
N VAL A 66 24.22 -9.26 33.72
CA VAL A 66 23.50 -8.54 32.65
C VAL A 66 22.63 -7.40 33.20
N THR A 67 22.08 -7.53 34.40
CA THR A 67 21.31 -6.47 35.09
C THR A 67 22.23 -5.37 35.61
N ASN A 68 23.29 -5.73 36.33
CA ASN A 68 24.25 -4.77 36.90
C ASN A 68 24.97 -3.96 35.81
N GLU A 69 25.27 -4.58 34.67
CA GLU A 69 25.86 -3.94 33.50
C GLU A 69 24.81 -3.17 32.63
N SER A 70 23.52 -3.22 32.99
CA SER A 70 22.42 -2.66 32.18
C SER A 70 22.47 -3.09 30.71
N ARG A 71 22.73 -4.38 30.49
CA ARG A 71 22.81 -5.01 29.16
C ARG A 71 21.53 -5.71 28.73
N LEU A 72 20.50 -5.76 29.59
CA LEU A 72 19.13 -6.18 29.22
C LEU A 72 18.11 -5.09 29.54
N ARG A 73 17.14 -4.92 28.66
CA ARG A 73 15.86 -4.24 28.91
C ARG A 73 14.71 -5.08 28.40
N VAL A 74 13.63 -5.14 29.16
CA VAL A 74 12.37 -5.81 28.79
C VAL A 74 11.28 -4.75 28.79
N ILE A 75 10.49 -4.69 27.73
CA ILE A 75 9.34 -3.79 27.62
C ILE A 75 8.09 -4.63 27.82
N ASP A 76 7.35 -4.31 28.89
CA ASP A 76 6.07 -4.92 29.25
C ASP A 76 4.95 -4.21 28.50
N TRP A 77 4.38 -4.92 27.52
CA TRP A 77 3.13 -4.57 26.85
C TRP A 77 2.08 -5.70 27.04
N TYR A 78 2.24 -6.51 28.09
CA TYR A 78 1.34 -7.60 28.46
C TYR A 78 0.46 -7.21 29.66
N SER A 79 1.07 -6.79 30.79
CA SER A 79 0.35 -6.59 32.06
C SER A 79 -0.44 -5.28 32.17
N TRP A 80 -0.65 -4.53 31.08
CA TRP A 80 -1.51 -3.33 31.06
C TRP A 80 -2.99 -3.67 31.27
N SER A 81 -3.38 -4.92 31.00
CA SER A 81 -4.74 -5.44 31.21
C SER A 81 -5.01 -5.83 32.67
N GLU A 82 -3.95 -6.08 33.45
CA GLU A 82 -4.01 -6.47 34.87
C GLU A 82 -3.88 -5.26 35.81
N GLU A 83 -3.00 -4.31 35.48
CA GLU A 83 -2.81 -3.05 36.21
C GLU A 83 -2.82 -1.86 35.25
N THR A 84 -3.56 -0.79 35.60
CA THR A 84 -3.66 0.42 34.78
C THR A 84 -2.38 1.26 34.82
N VAL A 85 -1.48 1.02 33.88
CA VAL A 85 -0.30 1.87 33.62
C VAL A 85 -0.76 3.19 33.00
N GLN A 86 -0.59 4.33 33.69
CA GLN A 86 -1.08 5.62 33.20
C GLN A 86 -0.28 6.21 32.03
N ASP A 87 1.02 5.88 31.91
CA ASP A 87 1.87 6.26 30.77
C ASP A 87 2.97 5.20 30.56
N ILE A 88 4.11 5.37 31.25
CA ILE A 88 5.30 4.53 31.16
C ILE A 88 5.98 4.47 32.54
N GLU A 89 6.21 3.26 33.06
CA GLU A 89 6.88 3.03 34.36
C GLU A 89 8.23 2.32 34.18
N ASP A 90 9.31 2.89 34.72
CA ASP A 90 10.61 2.22 34.80
C ASP A 90 10.71 1.40 36.11
N ARG A 91 10.83 0.08 35.99
CA ARG A 91 11.00 -0.89 37.09
C ARG A 91 12.30 -1.70 36.88
N GLY A 92 13.45 -1.04 37.08
CA GLY A 92 14.77 -1.66 36.97
C GLY A 92 15.15 -1.99 35.53
N ILE A 93 15.12 -3.27 35.15
CA ILE A 93 15.31 -3.70 33.74
C ILE A 93 14.01 -3.74 32.94
N VAL A 94 12.86 -3.67 33.61
CA VAL A 94 11.53 -3.70 32.98
C VAL A 94 11.03 -2.28 32.78
N ILE A 95 10.53 -1.96 31.58
CA ILE A 95 9.81 -0.72 31.29
C ILE A 95 8.38 -1.08 30.92
N ARG A 96 7.41 -0.69 31.73
CA ARG A 96 5.98 -0.94 31.45
C ARG A 96 5.42 0.17 30.58
N SER A 97 4.61 -0.20 29.60
CA SER A 97 3.88 0.72 28.74
C SER A 97 2.38 0.50 28.88
N SER A 98 1.62 1.58 28.78
CA SER A 98 0.19 1.48 28.43
C SER A 98 0.00 0.88 27.02
N ILE A 99 -1.23 0.50 26.69
CA ILE A 99 -1.61 -0.10 25.40
C ILE A 99 -1.25 0.79 24.19
N ASP A 100 -1.19 2.11 24.36
CA ASP A 100 -0.91 3.06 23.28
C ASP A 100 0.45 2.83 22.60
N LEU A 101 0.44 2.55 21.29
CA LEU A 101 1.63 2.39 20.45
C LEU A 101 2.56 3.62 20.47
N THR A 102 2.04 4.81 20.79
CA THR A 102 2.81 6.05 21.01
C THR A 102 3.67 5.92 22.27
N ASN A 103 3.06 5.53 23.38
CA ASN A 103 3.74 5.30 24.66
C ASN A 103 4.71 4.12 24.56
N LEU A 104 4.34 3.04 23.88
CA LEU A 104 5.25 1.95 23.57
C LEU A 104 6.43 2.40 22.71
N GLY A 105 6.20 3.30 21.75
CA GLY A 105 7.23 3.94 20.94
C GLY A 105 8.20 4.78 21.77
N VAL A 106 7.73 5.44 22.84
CA VAL A 106 8.58 6.18 23.78
C VAL A 106 9.32 5.22 24.73
N ALA A 107 8.66 4.17 25.24
CA ALA A 107 9.27 3.12 26.05
C ALA A 107 10.42 2.43 25.29
N LEU A 108 10.23 2.15 24.00
CA LEU A 108 11.27 1.64 23.10
C LEU A 108 12.49 2.57 23.03
N SER A 109 12.27 3.88 22.91
CA SER A 109 13.34 4.87 22.90
C SER A 109 14.08 4.94 24.25
N ARG A 110 13.36 4.85 25.39
CA ARG A 110 13.95 4.80 26.73
C ARG A 110 14.77 3.54 26.95
N ALA A 111 14.25 2.37 26.55
CA ALA A 111 14.94 1.10 26.67
C ALA A 111 16.27 1.10 25.87
N ILE A 112 16.25 1.59 24.63
CA ILE A 112 17.45 1.70 23.79
C ILE A 112 18.48 2.67 24.40
N ALA A 113 18.04 3.78 25.01
CA ALA A 113 18.91 4.74 25.68
C ALA A 113 19.48 4.21 27.01
N GLY A 114 18.73 3.37 27.72
CA GLY A 114 19.15 2.74 28.98
C GLY A 114 20.09 1.55 28.82
N LEU A 115 20.26 1.01 27.61
CA LEU A 115 21.16 -0.10 27.33
C LEU A 115 22.61 0.36 27.20
N THR A 116 23.46 -0.13 28.10
CA THR A 116 24.92 0.10 28.05
C THR A 116 25.64 -1.06 27.36
N GLY A 117 26.93 -0.87 27.07
CA GLY A 117 27.76 -1.82 26.32
C GLY A 117 27.93 -1.44 24.84
N GLY A 118 29.16 -1.64 24.35
CA GLY A 118 29.57 -1.45 22.95
C GLY A 118 29.64 -2.74 22.14
N GLY A 119 29.10 -3.85 22.67
CA GLY A 119 28.99 -5.12 21.96
C GLY A 119 27.82 -5.17 20.98
N LEU A 120 27.65 -6.32 20.33
CA LEU A 120 26.51 -6.56 19.42
C LEU A 120 25.18 -6.37 20.15
N ARG A 121 24.23 -5.69 19.49
CA ARG A 121 22.90 -5.42 20.04
C ARG A 121 21.87 -6.35 19.39
N ARG A 122 21.10 -7.07 20.20
CA ARG A 122 20.02 -7.97 19.75
C ARG A 122 18.67 -7.50 20.28
N ALA A 123 17.64 -7.59 19.46
CA ALA A 123 16.27 -7.28 19.88
C ALA A 123 15.30 -8.41 19.51
N VAL A 124 14.28 -8.60 20.34
CA VAL A 124 13.11 -9.43 20.05
C VAL A 124 11.88 -8.55 20.20
N ILE A 125 11.05 -8.47 19.16
CA ILE A 125 9.73 -7.84 19.22
C ILE A 125 8.67 -8.93 19.09
N GLU A 126 8.00 -9.26 20.19
CA GLU A 126 6.70 -9.91 20.16
C GLU A 126 5.63 -8.84 20.33
N LEU A 127 5.04 -8.38 19.22
CA LEU A 127 4.05 -7.31 19.26
C LEU A 127 3.09 -7.31 18.07
N LEU A 128 3.56 -7.59 16.85
CA LEU A 128 2.79 -7.27 15.65
C LEU A 128 1.44 -7.99 15.59
N SER A 129 1.39 -9.29 15.86
CA SER A 129 0.11 -10.04 15.93
C SER A 129 -0.78 -9.63 17.12
N PRO A 130 -0.27 -9.47 18.36
CA PRO A 130 -1.07 -8.91 19.45
C PRO A 130 -1.62 -7.50 19.18
N ALA A 131 -0.83 -6.62 18.56
CA ALA A 131 -1.24 -5.24 18.29
C ALA A 131 -2.37 -5.14 17.25
N THR A 132 -2.42 -6.03 16.25
CA THR A 132 -3.53 -6.06 15.28
C THR A 132 -4.88 -6.45 15.90
N SER A 133 -4.91 -7.00 17.11
CA SER A 133 -6.14 -7.24 17.88
C SER A 133 -6.74 -5.96 18.49
N SER A 134 -6.03 -4.83 18.44
CA SER A 134 -6.46 -3.55 19.02
C SER A 134 -6.21 -2.33 18.14
N TYR A 135 -5.47 -2.49 17.03
CA TYR A 135 -5.09 -1.43 16.11
C TYR A 135 -5.19 -1.91 14.66
N GLU A 136 -5.47 -0.97 13.76
CA GLU A 136 -5.48 -1.24 12.32
C GLU A 136 -4.09 -1.66 11.81
N VAL A 137 -4.03 -2.56 10.84
CA VAL A 137 -2.76 -3.07 10.28
C VAL A 137 -1.88 -1.93 9.75
N THR A 138 -2.48 -0.84 9.25
CA THR A 138 -1.78 0.37 8.82
C THR A 138 -1.11 1.14 9.96
N GLN A 139 -1.72 1.16 11.15
CA GLN A 139 -1.15 1.75 12.37
C GLN A 139 0.00 0.88 12.91
N VAL A 140 -0.19 -0.44 12.93
CA VAL A 140 0.84 -1.41 13.32
C VAL A 140 2.04 -1.36 12.35
N TYR A 141 1.80 -1.22 11.04
CA TYR A 141 2.83 -0.99 10.02
C TYR A 141 3.62 0.30 10.27
N ALA A 142 2.94 1.41 10.58
CA ALA A 142 3.61 2.68 10.89
C ALA A 142 4.49 2.58 12.15
N PHE A 143 4.02 1.87 13.18
CA PHE A 143 4.84 1.54 14.36
C PHE A 143 6.04 0.66 13.98
N ALA A 144 5.83 -0.41 13.20
CA ALA A 144 6.88 -1.33 12.77
C ALA A 144 7.99 -0.61 11.99
N GLN A 145 7.64 0.25 11.05
CA GLN A 145 8.58 1.09 10.31
C GLN A 145 9.35 2.06 11.24
N SER A 146 8.69 2.62 12.25
CA SER A 146 9.32 3.48 13.27
C SER A 146 10.30 2.71 14.16
N ALA A 147 9.92 1.50 14.60
CA ALA A 147 10.78 0.61 15.38
C ALA A 147 12.01 0.16 14.57
N LYS A 148 11.81 -0.27 13.32
CA LYS A 148 12.89 -0.68 12.41
C LYS A 148 13.92 0.43 12.19
N ARG A 149 13.48 1.67 11.94
CA ARG A 149 14.37 2.85 11.84
C ARG A 149 15.18 3.13 13.13
N LYS A 150 14.63 2.83 14.31
CA LYS A 150 15.38 2.92 15.58
C LYS A 150 16.43 1.81 15.68
N PHE A 151 16.09 0.60 15.27
CA PHE A 151 17.02 -0.53 15.24
C PHE A 151 18.17 -0.33 14.27
N ASP A 152 17.91 0.13 13.05
CA ASP A 152 18.94 0.50 12.06
C ASP A 152 19.92 1.52 12.67
N ARG A 153 19.39 2.62 13.23
CA ARG A 153 20.17 3.71 13.84
C ARG A 153 21.05 3.26 14.99
N HIS A 154 20.60 2.28 15.77
CA HIS A 154 21.30 1.77 16.95
C HIS A 154 21.93 0.38 16.72
N GLN A 155 22.04 -0.06 15.46
CA GLN A 155 22.73 -1.28 15.02
C GLN A 155 22.25 -2.55 15.74
N PHE A 156 20.93 -2.68 15.92
CA PHE A 156 20.30 -3.91 16.44
C PHE A 156 20.09 -4.93 15.32
N THR A 157 20.60 -6.16 15.49
CA THR A 157 20.03 -7.31 14.77
C THR A 157 18.76 -7.74 15.51
N SER A 158 17.60 -7.68 14.86
CA SER A 158 16.32 -7.93 15.52
C SER A 158 15.53 -9.08 14.90
N LEU A 159 14.83 -9.83 15.75
CA LEU A 159 13.79 -10.78 15.36
C LEU A 159 12.42 -10.21 15.73
N VAL A 160 11.49 -10.22 14.77
CA VAL A 160 10.13 -9.71 14.95
C VAL A 160 9.14 -10.84 14.73
N LEU A 161 8.32 -11.14 15.74
CA LEU A 161 7.48 -12.32 15.76
C LEU A 161 6.11 -12.06 15.12
N ILE A 162 5.70 -12.94 14.21
CA ILE A 162 4.39 -12.93 13.58
C ILE A 162 3.75 -14.32 13.69
N GLU A 163 2.52 -14.37 14.20
CA GLU A 163 1.64 -15.53 14.17
C GLU A 163 1.04 -15.65 12.76
N LYS A 164 1.62 -16.51 11.90
CA LYS A 164 1.27 -16.59 10.47
C LYS A 164 -0.23 -16.84 10.25
N GLU A 165 -0.82 -17.72 11.07
CA GLU A 165 -2.21 -18.17 10.93
C GLU A 165 -3.24 -17.17 11.50
N MET A 166 -2.81 -16.05 12.11
CA MET A 166 -3.71 -14.98 12.57
C MET A 166 -4.03 -13.92 11.50
N HIS A 167 -3.34 -13.94 10.36
CA HIS A 167 -3.36 -12.85 9.38
C HIS A 167 -3.67 -13.37 7.98
N SER A 168 -4.43 -12.58 7.21
CA SER A 168 -4.59 -12.84 5.78
C SER A 168 -3.29 -12.61 5.02
N GLY A 169 -3.15 -13.19 3.82
CA GLY A 169 -1.94 -13.01 3.00
C GLY A 169 -1.61 -11.55 2.68
N ALA A 170 -2.62 -10.68 2.56
CA ALA A 170 -2.45 -9.24 2.37
C ALA A 170 -1.94 -8.52 3.64
N GLN A 171 -2.45 -8.92 4.81
CA GLN A 171 -1.98 -8.40 6.11
C GLN A 171 -0.54 -8.84 6.38
N LEU A 172 -0.20 -10.12 6.16
CA LEU A 172 1.18 -10.63 6.26
C LEU A 172 2.12 -9.86 5.33
N THR A 173 1.74 -9.65 4.06
CA THR A 173 2.54 -8.88 3.10
C THR A 173 2.81 -7.47 3.61
N THR A 174 1.79 -6.80 4.19
CA THR A 174 1.92 -5.47 4.78
C THR A 174 2.84 -5.46 6.00
N LEU A 175 2.73 -6.45 6.88
CA LEU A 175 3.55 -6.55 8.10
C LEU A 175 5.01 -6.95 7.80
N HIS A 176 5.28 -7.64 6.68
CA HIS A 176 6.63 -8.02 6.26
C HIS A 176 7.42 -6.86 5.61
N GLN A 177 6.75 -5.95 4.90
CA GLN A 177 7.37 -4.86 4.13
C GLN A 177 8.44 -3.99 4.87
N PRO A 178 8.33 -3.68 6.17
CA PRO A 178 9.35 -2.89 6.86
C PRO A 178 10.70 -3.58 7.04
N PHE A 179 10.76 -4.91 6.88
CA PHE A 179 11.85 -5.75 7.38
C PHE A 179 12.74 -6.30 6.27
N ASP A 180 13.98 -6.66 6.64
CA ASP A 180 15.04 -7.06 5.72
C ASP A 180 15.00 -8.57 5.38
N GLY A 181 14.06 -9.35 5.92
CA GLY A 181 13.94 -10.78 5.64
C GLY A 181 12.80 -11.48 6.38
N VAL A 182 12.47 -12.70 5.95
CA VAL A 182 11.48 -13.58 6.59
C VAL A 182 12.03 -14.99 6.77
N ILE A 183 11.97 -15.47 8.02
CA ILE A 183 12.26 -16.84 8.45
C ILE A 183 10.92 -17.47 8.83
N GLU A 184 10.70 -18.72 8.44
CA GLU A 184 9.48 -19.46 8.73
C GLU A 184 9.76 -20.72 9.55
N ILE A 185 9.00 -20.90 10.63
CA ILE A 185 8.89 -22.16 11.37
C ILE A 185 7.59 -22.86 10.96
N GLU A 186 7.71 -24.04 10.36
CA GLU A 186 6.60 -24.93 10.08
C GLU A 186 6.41 -25.94 11.22
N ARG A 187 5.14 -26.25 11.54
CA ARG A 187 4.76 -27.33 12.46
C ARG A 187 3.91 -28.34 11.69
N THR A 188 4.49 -29.50 11.37
CA THR A 188 3.81 -30.55 10.59
C THR A 188 3.66 -31.82 11.42
N ARG A 189 2.57 -32.57 11.22
CA ARG A 189 2.41 -33.92 11.80
C ARG A 189 3.04 -34.94 10.86
N SER A 190 3.94 -35.78 11.38
CA SER A 190 4.54 -36.90 10.67
C SER A 190 4.35 -38.17 11.49
N GLY A 191 3.37 -39.00 11.10
CA GLY A 191 2.87 -40.08 11.96
C GLY A 191 2.35 -39.50 13.27
N ASP A 192 2.80 -40.03 14.40
CA ASP A 192 2.39 -39.55 15.74
C ASP A 192 3.33 -38.50 16.35
N ARG A 193 4.22 -37.91 15.54
CA ARG A 193 5.17 -36.89 15.99
C ARG A 193 4.86 -35.54 15.37
N ILE A 194 4.93 -34.50 16.20
CA ILE A 194 5.00 -33.10 15.76
C ILE A 194 6.44 -32.84 15.31
N VAL A 195 6.64 -32.68 14.01
CA VAL A 195 7.92 -32.34 13.40
C VAL A 195 7.93 -30.84 13.14
N ARG A 196 8.97 -30.17 13.64
CA ARG A 196 9.20 -28.75 13.40
C ARG A 196 10.28 -28.61 12.35
N LYS A 197 10.06 -27.71 11.39
CA LYS A 197 11.06 -27.33 10.40
C LYS A 197 11.24 -25.83 10.43
N ILE A 198 12.43 -25.36 10.07
CA ILE A 198 12.73 -23.95 9.89
C ILE A 198 13.36 -23.71 8.53
N GLY A 199 12.92 -22.66 7.84
CA GLY A 199 13.39 -22.24 6.52
C GLY A 199 13.58 -20.72 6.47
N VAL A 200 14.40 -20.25 5.54
CA VAL A 200 14.58 -18.81 5.29
C VAL A 200 14.01 -18.52 3.92
N LEU A 201 12.89 -17.80 3.88
CA LEU A 201 12.15 -17.55 2.64
C LEU A 201 12.87 -16.51 1.77
N HIS A 202 13.30 -15.43 2.40
CA HIS A 202 14.18 -14.43 1.82
C HIS A 202 14.95 -13.71 2.93
N LEU A 203 16.15 -13.24 2.60
CA LEU A 203 16.94 -12.41 3.49
C LEU A 203 17.78 -11.48 2.60
N LYS A 204 17.67 -10.18 2.82
CA LYS A 204 18.35 -9.16 2.05
C LYS A 204 19.87 -9.36 2.10
N ASP A 205 20.53 -9.05 0.98
CA ASP A 205 21.99 -9.10 0.83
C ASP A 205 22.62 -10.48 1.17
N THR A 206 21.81 -11.56 1.14
CA THR A 206 22.19 -12.93 1.49
C THR A 206 21.57 -13.92 0.49
N SER A 207 22.29 -15.00 0.15
CA SER A 207 21.71 -16.16 -0.55
C SER A 207 21.36 -17.26 0.46
N PRO A 208 20.11 -17.31 0.98
CA PRO A 208 19.70 -18.35 1.91
C PRO A 208 19.71 -19.74 1.27
N ASP A 209 19.94 -20.74 2.10
CA ASP A 209 19.71 -22.16 1.79
C ASP A 209 18.20 -22.38 1.56
N PRO A 210 17.77 -22.80 0.37
CA PRO A 210 16.34 -22.95 0.05
C PRO A 210 15.68 -24.13 0.76
N THR A 211 16.44 -24.92 1.54
CA THR A 211 15.93 -26.11 2.21
C THR A 211 15.46 -25.82 3.63
N PHE A 212 14.23 -26.21 3.94
CA PHE A 212 13.78 -26.34 5.32
C PHE A 212 14.59 -27.41 6.06
N ARG A 213 15.06 -27.09 7.27
CA ARG A 213 15.84 -27.97 8.15
C ARG A 213 15.02 -28.36 9.38
N LEU A 214 15.28 -29.53 9.95
CA LEU A 214 14.64 -29.96 11.20
C LEU A 214 15.03 -29.04 12.37
N LEU A 215 14.04 -28.69 13.18
CA LEU A 215 14.20 -27.84 14.37
C LEU A 215 13.85 -28.68 15.62
N GLU A 216 14.86 -28.97 16.44
CA GLU A 216 14.68 -29.67 17.71
C GLU A 216 14.54 -28.69 18.87
N ILE A 217 13.63 -29.00 19.79
CA ILE A 217 13.49 -28.31 21.08
C ILE A 217 14.27 -29.10 22.13
N SER A 218 15.11 -28.40 22.89
CA SER A 218 15.83 -28.94 24.04
C SER A 218 15.71 -28.00 25.23
N ASP A 219 16.15 -28.46 26.40
CA ASP A 219 16.22 -27.65 27.62
C ASP A 219 17.20 -26.46 27.43
N GLY A 220 18.26 -26.65 26.63
CA GLY A 220 19.22 -25.61 26.26
C GLY A 220 18.76 -24.66 25.14
N GLY A 221 17.47 -24.63 24.81
CA GLY A 221 16.90 -23.84 23.70
C GLY A 221 16.64 -24.66 22.44
N MET A 222 16.46 -23.99 21.30
CA MET A 222 16.19 -24.67 20.02
C MET A 222 17.43 -24.78 19.14
N ARG A 223 17.54 -25.93 18.46
CA ARG A 223 18.68 -26.27 17.60
C ARG A 223 18.23 -26.74 16.22
N VAL A 224 18.88 -26.23 15.19
CA VAL A 224 18.74 -26.75 13.82
C VAL A 224 19.59 -28.01 13.68
N VAL A 225 18.98 -29.10 13.24
CA VAL A 225 19.69 -30.36 12.95
C VAL A 225 20.33 -30.27 11.57
N LEU A 226 21.61 -30.68 11.49
CA LEU A 226 22.33 -30.84 10.23
C LEU A 226 22.19 -32.29 9.77
N ASP A 227 21.57 -32.51 8.61
CA ASP A 227 21.48 -33.84 8.02
C ASP A 227 22.88 -34.35 7.62
N THR A 228 23.38 -35.37 8.32
CA THR A 228 24.44 -36.23 7.78
C THR A 228 23.81 -37.25 6.83
N PRO A 229 24.29 -37.37 5.58
CA PRO A 229 23.69 -38.30 4.62
C PRO A 229 23.92 -39.74 5.06
N LYS A 230 22.84 -40.40 5.49
CA LYS A 230 22.83 -41.82 5.85
C LYS A 230 22.92 -42.67 4.56
N PRO A 231 23.79 -43.70 4.49
CA PRO A 231 23.90 -44.53 3.29
C PRO A 231 22.57 -45.22 2.98
N ALA A 232 22.20 -45.20 1.70
CA ALA A 232 20.88 -45.62 1.24
C ALA A 232 20.67 -47.14 1.36
N THR A 233 19.63 -47.55 2.10
CA THR A 233 19.07 -48.91 2.01
C THR A 233 18.09 -48.95 0.83
N PRO A 234 18.25 -49.86 -0.15
CA PRO A 234 17.29 -50.01 -1.23
C PRO A 234 16.01 -50.68 -0.71
N GLY A 235 14.86 -50.00 -0.76
CA GLY A 235 13.57 -50.59 -0.39
C GLY A 235 12.65 -49.75 0.49
N ALA A 236 12.57 -48.43 0.28
CA ALA A 236 11.47 -47.62 0.80
C ALA A 236 11.12 -46.51 -0.21
N THR A 237 9.92 -46.55 -0.79
CA THR A 237 9.45 -45.57 -1.77
C THR A 237 9.01 -44.28 -1.08
N THR A 238 9.92 -43.33 -0.94
CA THR A 238 9.62 -41.97 -0.46
C THR A 238 8.83 -41.19 -1.52
N ARG A 239 7.53 -41.02 -1.33
CA ARG A 239 6.76 -39.93 -1.98
C ARG A 239 6.75 -38.74 -1.02
N GLY A 240 7.29 -37.59 -1.44
CA GLY A 240 7.38 -36.43 -0.54
C GLY A 240 8.31 -35.30 -0.96
N SER A 241 8.49 -35.06 -2.26
CA SER A 241 9.12 -33.84 -2.78
C SER A 241 8.38 -33.40 -4.04
N VAL A 242 7.44 -32.46 -3.91
CA VAL A 242 6.77 -31.87 -5.07
C VAL A 242 7.69 -30.82 -5.66
N LEU A 243 8.63 -31.29 -6.48
CA LEU A 243 9.02 -30.54 -7.67
C LEU A 243 7.76 -30.49 -8.55
N GLU A 244 7.32 -29.29 -8.93
CA GLU A 244 6.21 -29.09 -9.88
C GLU A 244 6.48 -29.97 -11.11
N SER A 245 5.64 -30.97 -11.33
CA SER A 245 5.85 -31.95 -12.40
C SER A 245 5.77 -31.26 -13.75
N GLN A 246 6.47 -31.80 -14.76
CA GLN A 246 6.38 -31.25 -16.12
C GLN A 246 4.93 -31.28 -16.63
N ASP A 247 4.13 -32.23 -16.15
CA ASP A 247 2.69 -32.33 -16.44
C ASP A 247 1.86 -31.23 -15.77
N GLU A 248 2.08 -30.92 -14.48
CA GLU A 248 1.43 -29.80 -13.79
C GLU A 248 1.81 -28.45 -14.43
N ARG A 249 3.09 -28.25 -14.76
CA ARG A 249 3.56 -27.06 -15.47
C ARG A 249 2.92 -26.94 -16.86
N ALA A 250 2.78 -28.04 -17.59
CA ALA A 250 2.10 -28.07 -18.88
C ALA A 250 0.58 -27.82 -18.75
N GLN A 251 -0.08 -28.35 -17.72
CA GLN A 251 -1.49 -28.09 -17.42
C GLN A 251 -1.72 -26.61 -17.09
N ARG A 252 -0.87 -26.00 -16.25
CA ARG A 252 -0.95 -24.58 -15.91
C ARG A 252 -0.78 -23.68 -17.14
N LEU A 253 0.14 -24.01 -18.05
CA LEU A 253 0.32 -23.28 -19.31
C LEU A 253 -0.88 -23.43 -20.25
N ARG A 254 -1.50 -24.62 -20.31
CA ARG A 254 -2.77 -24.84 -21.05
C ARG A 254 -3.92 -24.02 -20.47
N LEU A 255 -4.03 -23.93 -19.14
CA LEU A 255 -5.05 -23.09 -18.49
C LEU A 255 -4.86 -21.61 -18.80
N ILE A 256 -3.63 -21.10 -18.79
CA ILE A 256 -3.31 -19.71 -19.18
C ILE A 256 -3.73 -19.45 -20.65
N LEU A 257 -3.42 -20.37 -21.57
CA LEU A 257 -3.87 -20.28 -22.96
C LEU A 257 -5.40 -20.28 -23.07
N GLN A 258 -6.09 -21.13 -22.32
CA GLN A 258 -7.55 -21.21 -22.35
C GLN A 258 -8.20 -19.91 -21.85
N ILE A 259 -7.74 -19.37 -20.71
CA ILE A 259 -8.24 -18.10 -20.15
C ILE A 259 -7.99 -16.94 -21.12
N ALA A 260 -6.78 -16.85 -21.69
CA ALA A 260 -6.47 -15.83 -22.68
C ALA A 260 -7.34 -15.97 -23.95
N THR A 261 -7.59 -17.20 -24.40
CA THR A 261 -8.46 -17.47 -25.56
C THR A 261 -9.91 -17.05 -25.30
N GLU A 262 -10.48 -17.35 -24.13
CA GLU A 262 -11.84 -16.91 -23.79
C GLU A 262 -11.93 -15.38 -23.67
N ARG A 263 -10.92 -14.72 -23.07
CA ARG A 263 -10.85 -13.26 -23.04
C ARG A 263 -10.79 -12.65 -24.43
N LEU A 264 -10.04 -13.26 -25.37
CA LEU A 264 -9.94 -12.79 -26.75
C LEU A 264 -11.19 -13.07 -27.60
N LYS A 265 -12.04 -14.04 -27.22
CA LYS A 265 -13.38 -14.19 -27.81
C LYS A 265 -14.33 -13.07 -27.39
N LEU A 266 -14.25 -12.64 -26.12
CA LEU A 266 -15.07 -11.55 -25.57
C LEU A 266 -14.58 -10.18 -26.02
N ASN A 267 -13.26 -9.97 -26.05
CA ASN A 267 -12.60 -8.76 -26.54
C ASN A 267 -11.35 -9.11 -27.37
N PRO A 268 -11.45 -9.14 -28.71
CA PRO A 268 -10.32 -9.42 -29.59
C PRO A 268 -9.14 -8.42 -29.49
N GLY A 269 -9.33 -7.27 -28.83
CA GLY A 269 -8.32 -6.25 -28.60
C GLY A 269 -7.71 -6.23 -27.19
N ASP A 270 -7.93 -7.28 -26.38
CA ASP A 270 -7.37 -7.38 -25.02
C ASP A 270 -5.83 -7.59 -25.08
N ALA A 271 -5.09 -6.50 -24.82
CA ALA A 271 -3.64 -6.47 -24.89
C ALA A 271 -2.97 -7.42 -23.88
N ASP A 272 -3.51 -7.52 -22.65
CA ASP A 272 -2.99 -8.39 -21.61
C ASP A 272 -3.23 -9.86 -21.96
N ALA A 273 -4.40 -10.19 -22.52
CA ALA A 273 -4.69 -11.54 -23.00
C ALA A 273 -3.79 -11.94 -24.17
N LEU A 274 -3.50 -11.03 -25.11
CA LEU A 274 -2.52 -11.29 -26.18
C LEU A 274 -1.12 -11.53 -25.61
N PHE A 275 -0.64 -10.71 -24.68
CA PHE A 275 0.69 -10.90 -24.08
C PHE A 275 0.79 -12.21 -23.30
N ALA A 276 -0.23 -12.54 -22.49
CA ALA A 276 -0.30 -13.80 -21.74
C ALA A 276 -0.35 -15.02 -22.66
N MET A 277 -1.12 -14.96 -23.76
CA MET A 277 -1.17 -16.02 -24.76
C MET A 277 0.21 -16.22 -25.42
N ALA A 278 0.87 -15.15 -25.84
CA ALA A 278 2.20 -15.21 -26.44
C ALA A 278 3.26 -15.79 -25.49
N ALA A 279 3.24 -15.41 -24.21
CA ALA A 279 4.16 -15.93 -23.20
C ALA A 279 3.92 -17.42 -22.90
N ALA A 280 2.67 -17.88 -22.90
CA ALA A 280 2.34 -19.29 -22.74
C ALA A 280 2.75 -20.11 -23.98
N GLN A 281 2.50 -19.62 -25.19
CA GLN A 281 2.97 -20.22 -26.45
C GLN A 281 4.51 -20.35 -26.47
N ALA A 282 5.23 -19.27 -26.12
CA ALA A 282 6.69 -19.26 -26.02
C ALA A 282 7.26 -20.35 -25.09
N THR A 283 6.55 -20.63 -23.99
CA THR A 283 6.93 -21.62 -22.98
C THR A 283 6.56 -23.05 -23.39
N LEU A 284 5.50 -23.23 -24.19
CA LEU A 284 5.07 -24.50 -24.79
C LEU A 284 5.79 -24.83 -26.13
N ASP A 285 6.94 -24.21 -26.36
CA ASP A 285 7.79 -24.33 -27.56
C ASP A 285 7.18 -23.83 -28.89
N ASP A 286 5.97 -23.26 -28.86
CA ASP A 286 5.36 -22.55 -29.99
C ASP A 286 5.91 -21.12 -30.12
N ALA A 287 7.19 -21.02 -30.48
CA ALA A 287 7.86 -19.74 -30.69
C ALA A 287 7.31 -18.96 -31.90
N LYS A 288 6.66 -19.63 -32.86
CA LYS A 288 6.07 -18.99 -34.06
C LYS A 288 4.71 -18.37 -33.76
N GLY A 289 3.78 -19.14 -33.18
CA GLY A 289 2.49 -18.61 -32.77
C GLY A 289 2.64 -17.53 -31.69
N GLY A 290 3.62 -17.66 -30.80
CA GLY A 290 3.98 -16.58 -29.86
C GLY A 290 4.38 -15.27 -30.56
N LEU A 291 5.13 -15.33 -31.67
CA LEU A 291 5.46 -14.14 -32.47
C LEU A 291 4.24 -13.57 -33.19
N GLU A 292 3.40 -14.39 -33.81
CA GLU A 292 2.16 -13.94 -34.48
C GLU A 292 1.22 -13.22 -33.51
N THR A 293 1.12 -13.71 -32.27
CA THR A 293 0.37 -13.08 -31.19
C THR A 293 1.01 -11.74 -30.76
N LEU A 294 2.34 -11.64 -30.71
CA LEU A 294 3.05 -10.37 -30.45
C LEU A 294 3.06 -9.41 -31.63
N ASP A 295 2.85 -9.87 -32.86
CA ASP A 295 2.58 -9.01 -34.03
C ASP A 295 1.19 -8.39 -33.95
N ARG A 296 0.19 -9.17 -33.52
CA ARG A 296 -1.15 -8.64 -33.19
C ARG A 296 -1.12 -7.63 -32.05
N LEU A 297 -0.39 -7.93 -30.97
CA LEU A 297 -0.21 -6.99 -29.86
C LEU A 297 0.49 -5.71 -30.32
N ALA A 298 1.60 -5.82 -31.07
CA ALA A 298 2.32 -4.66 -31.60
C ALA A 298 1.51 -3.80 -32.59
N ALA A 299 0.49 -4.37 -33.25
CA ALA A 299 -0.43 -3.64 -34.12
C ALA A 299 -1.54 -2.91 -33.36
N LEU A 300 -1.83 -3.30 -32.11
CA LEU A 300 -2.79 -2.65 -31.21
C LEU A 300 -2.10 -1.62 -30.31
N ASP A 301 -1.04 -2.04 -29.63
CA ASP A 301 -0.18 -1.21 -28.78
C ASP A 301 1.30 -1.57 -29.01
N SER A 302 1.98 -0.75 -29.80
CA SER A 302 3.40 -0.88 -30.07
C SER A 302 4.32 -0.48 -28.90
N ALA A 303 3.77 0.11 -27.83
CA ALA A 303 4.48 0.53 -26.63
C ALA A 303 4.22 -0.39 -25.41
N TYR A 304 3.45 -1.47 -25.59
CA TYR A 304 3.06 -2.38 -24.52
C TYR A 304 4.28 -2.93 -23.73
N PRO A 305 4.30 -2.87 -22.39
CA PRO A 305 5.44 -3.28 -21.58
C PRO A 305 5.92 -4.71 -21.87
N GLY A 306 7.22 -4.89 -22.08
CA GLY A 306 7.83 -6.21 -22.33
C GLY A 306 7.58 -6.83 -23.72
N LEU A 307 6.75 -6.22 -24.57
CA LEU A 307 6.46 -6.67 -25.95
C LEU A 307 7.73 -6.95 -26.76
N TRP A 308 8.59 -5.93 -26.91
CA TRP A 308 9.81 -6.01 -27.73
C TRP A 308 10.89 -6.89 -27.09
N VAL A 309 10.91 -6.99 -25.75
CA VAL A 309 11.79 -7.90 -25.00
C VAL A 309 11.42 -9.36 -25.29
N LEU A 310 10.13 -9.72 -25.23
CA LEU A 310 9.67 -11.08 -25.53
C LEU A 310 9.86 -11.44 -27.00
N LYS A 311 9.57 -10.51 -27.93
CA LYS A 311 9.89 -10.66 -29.37
C LYS A 311 11.36 -10.94 -29.63
N THR A 312 12.26 -10.20 -28.96
CA THR A 312 13.71 -10.41 -29.07
C THR A 312 14.11 -11.84 -28.70
N LYS A 313 13.57 -12.35 -27.58
CA LYS A 313 13.81 -13.74 -27.12
C LYS A 313 13.29 -14.78 -28.11
N LEU A 314 12.10 -14.58 -28.68
CA LEU A 314 11.51 -15.51 -29.64
C LEU A 314 12.22 -15.53 -31.00
N HIS A 315 12.60 -14.36 -31.55
CA HIS A 315 13.39 -14.32 -32.78
C HIS A 315 14.79 -14.94 -32.58
N ALA A 316 15.42 -14.75 -31.42
CA ALA A 316 16.68 -15.41 -31.09
C ALA A 316 16.53 -16.94 -31.02
N LYS A 317 15.46 -17.45 -30.37
CA LYS A 317 15.14 -18.89 -30.29
C LYS A 317 14.87 -19.51 -31.67
N LEU A 318 14.38 -18.73 -32.64
CA LEU A 318 14.17 -19.16 -34.02
C LEU A 318 15.38 -18.95 -34.95
N GLY A 319 16.54 -18.53 -34.43
CA GLY A 319 17.75 -18.27 -35.21
C GLY A 319 17.68 -17.01 -36.10
N GLN A 320 16.66 -16.17 -35.93
CA GLN A 320 16.41 -14.98 -36.75
C GLN A 320 17.18 -13.76 -36.21
N ALA A 321 18.51 -13.84 -36.26
CA ALA A 321 19.41 -12.87 -35.62
C ALA A 321 19.12 -11.40 -35.98
N ASP A 322 18.80 -11.09 -37.24
CA ASP A 322 18.53 -9.71 -37.66
C ASP A 322 17.20 -9.16 -37.13
N LEU A 323 16.15 -10.00 -37.02
CA LEU A 323 14.87 -9.62 -36.43
C LEU A 323 14.96 -9.49 -34.90
N ALA A 324 15.80 -10.33 -34.26
CA ALA A 324 16.14 -10.19 -32.85
C ALA A 324 16.88 -8.88 -32.57
N ARG A 325 17.86 -8.49 -33.40
CA ARG A 325 18.53 -7.18 -33.30
C ARG A 325 17.55 -6.02 -33.49
N GLN A 326 16.68 -6.07 -34.51
CA GLN A 326 15.67 -5.02 -34.74
C GLN A 326 14.70 -4.91 -33.56
N SER A 327 14.30 -6.02 -32.95
CA SER A 327 13.45 -6.05 -31.77
C SER A 327 14.17 -5.50 -30.52
N ARG A 328 15.46 -5.82 -30.32
CA ARG A 328 16.28 -5.27 -29.22
C ARG A 328 16.43 -3.75 -29.36
N MET A 329 16.70 -3.26 -30.57
CA MET A 329 16.77 -1.82 -30.87
C MET A 329 15.44 -1.11 -30.60
N ARG A 330 14.29 -1.77 -30.84
CA ARG A 330 12.97 -1.21 -30.50
C ARG A 330 12.68 -1.22 -29.02
N ALA A 331 13.02 -2.28 -28.28
CA ALA A 331 12.90 -2.30 -26.81
C ALA A 331 13.66 -1.11 -26.19
N GLN A 332 14.92 -0.92 -26.62
CA GLN A 332 15.77 0.21 -26.23
C GLN A 332 15.28 1.59 -26.69
N GLN A 333 14.27 1.67 -27.58
CA GLN A 333 13.64 2.92 -28.01
C GLN A 333 12.29 3.18 -27.33
N SER A 334 11.51 2.13 -27.04
CA SER A 334 10.22 2.24 -26.33
C SER A 334 10.38 2.43 -24.82
N GLU A 335 11.34 1.76 -24.19
CA GLU A 335 11.54 1.83 -22.73
C GLU A 335 12.05 3.20 -22.21
N PRO A 336 12.89 4.00 -22.93
CA PRO A 336 13.23 5.36 -22.49
C PRO A 336 12.18 6.44 -22.79
N GLU A 337 11.10 6.14 -23.51
CA GLU A 337 10.06 7.13 -23.84
C GLU A 337 8.88 7.07 -22.85
N ALA A 338 8.52 5.87 -22.38
CA ALA A 338 7.62 5.69 -21.24
C ALA A 338 8.14 6.34 -19.93
N ALA A 339 9.46 6.50 -19.81
CA ALA A 339 10.11 7.19 -18.68
C ALA A 339 10.12 8.73 -18.79
N LYS A 340 9.69 9.33 -19.91
CA LYS A 340 9.92 10.76 -20.21
C LYS A 340 8.71 11.70 -20.13
N THR A 341 7.52 11.20 -19.77
CA THR A 341 6.34 12.04 -19.52
C THR A 341 5.91 12.06 -18.06
N ILE A 342 6.87 12.20 -17.14
CA ILE A 342 6.61 12.66 -15.78
C ILE A 342 7.58 13.80 -15.47
N ASP A 343 7.09 15.03 -15.53
CA ASP A 343 7.82 16.26 -15.17
C ASP A 343 7.87 16.41 -13.63
N ALA A 344 8.25 15.31 -12.95
CA ALA A 344 8.28 15.20 -11.50
C ALA A 344 9.61 15.68 -10.95
N THR A 345 9.60 16.88 -10.36
CA THR A 345 10.66 17.28 -9.43
C THR A 345 10.49 16.54 -8.11
N VAL A 346 11.55 15.91 -7.61
CA VAL A 346 11.60 15.30 -6.28
C VAL A 346 12.19 16.31 -5.29
N PRO A 347 11.61 16.49 -4.09
CA PRO A 347 12.18 17.39 -3.08
C PRO A 347 13.55 16.87 -2.63
N CYS A 348 14.54 17.77 -2.60
CA CYS A 348 15.90 17.43 -2.19
C CYS A 348 15.91 16.90 -0.74
N PRO A 349 16.46 15.70 -0.46
CA PRO A 349 16.41 15.10 0.88
C PRO A 349 17.20 15.86 1.97
N MET A 350 17.93 16.92 1.59
CA MET A 350 18.69 17.78 2.51
C MET A 350 18.06 19.15 2.76
N CYS A 351 17.20 19.64 1.86
CA CYS A 351 16.65 21.02 1.93
C CYS A 351 15.26 21.20 1.33
N GLU A 352 14.58 20.11 0.96
CA GLU A 352 13.20 20.03 0.42
C GLU A 352 12.92 20.78 -0.91
N GLU A 353 13.88 21.59 -1.40
CA GLU A 353 13.82 22.27 -2.69
C GLU A 353 13.58 21.28 -3.85
N PRO A 354 12.65 21.54 -4.79
CA PRO A 354 12.39 20.65 -5.92
C PRO A 354 13.60 20.52 -6.85
N VAL A 355 14.04 19.30 -7.10
CA VAL A 355 15.15 18.95 -7.99
C VAL A 355 14.67 17.95 -9.04
N ALA A 356 15.13 18.09 -10.30
CA ALA A 356 14.79 17.15 -11.37
C ALA A 356 15.36 15.75 -11.09
N LEU A 357 14.64 14.70 -11.48
CA LEU A 357 14.97 13.29 -11.23
C LEU A 357 16.36 12.86 -11.75
N ASP A 358 16.87 13.53 -12.79
CA ASP A 358 18.15 13.25 -13.44
C ASP A 358 19.31 14.18 -12.98
N ALA A 359 19.03 15.17 -12.13
CA ALA A 359 20.04 16.12 -11.69
C ALA A 359 21.02 15.45 -10.71
N THR A 360 22.31 15.43 -11.06
CA THR A 360 23.37 14.82 -10.23
C THR A 360 23.81 15.66 -9.02
N SER A 361 23.24 16.85 -8.84
CA SER A 361 23.42 17.66 -7.62
C SER A 361 22.31 18.69 -7.43
N CYS A 362 21.92 18.97 -6.18
CA CYS A 362 20.98 20.05 -5.86
C CYS A 362 21.61 21.43 -6.03
N ALA A 363 20.95 22.32 -6.77
CA ALA A 363 21.43 23.69 -7.00
C ALA A 363 21.37 24.60 -5.75
N ASN A 364 20.54 24.27 -4.75
CA ASN A 364 20.40 25.07 -3.52
C ASN A 364 21.43 24.64 -2.45
N CYS A 365 21.40 23.39 -1.99
CA CYS A 365 22.28 22.91 -0.92
C CYS A 365 23.60 22.27 -1.39
N GLY A 366 23.81 22.08 -2.71
CA GLY A 366 25.05 21.54 -3.28
C GLY A 366 25.30 20.05 -3.03
N VAL A 367 24.37 19.31 -2.41
CA VAL A 367 24.51 17.86 -2.23
C VAL A 367 24.56 17.17 -3.59
N LYS A 368 25.53 16.27 -3.77
CA LYS A 368 25.69 15.45 -4.98
C LYS A 368 24.96 14.13 -4.79
N PHE A 369 24.23 13.70 -5.80
CA PHE A 369 23.55 12.41 -5.81
C PHE A 369 24.43 11.38 -6.51
N THR A 370 24.63 10.24 -5.87
CA THR A 370 25.42 9.13 -6.44
C THR A 370 24.57 8.44 -7.50
N PRO A 371 25.05 8.26 -8.75
CA PRO A 371 24.30 7.51 -9.74
C PRO A 371 24.20 6.05 -9.29
N THR A 372 22.98 5.57 -9.08
CA THR A 372 22.70 4.15 -8.91
C THR A 372 22.97 3.45 -10.23
N ARG A 373 23.87 2.47 -10.23
CA ARG A 373 24.00 1.53 -11.36
C ARG A 373 22.65 0.85 -11.56
N SER A 374 22.16 0.84 -12.80
CA SER A 374 20.91 0.19 -13.14
C SER A 374 21.13 -1.30 -13.35
N MET A 375 20.03 -2.05 -13.23
CA MET A 375 19.95 -3.50 -13.42
C MET A 375 20.40 -3.98 -14.82
N GLU A 376 20.64 -3.04 -15.75
CA GLU A 376 21.08 -3.30 -17.12
C GLU A 376 22.57 -3.66 -17.21
N GLU A 377 23.45 -3.09 -16.35
CA GLU A 377 24.87 -3.50 -16.33
C GLU A 377 25.02 -4.96 -15.82
N GLU A 378 24.23 -5.38 -14.83
CA GLU A 378 24.26 -6.77 -14.31
C GLU A 378 23.65 -7.80 -15.29
N LEU A 379 22.78 -7.36 -16.21
CA LEU A 379 22.14 -8.23 -17.20
C LEU A 379 22.98 -8.45 -18.46
N ASP A 380 23.80 -7.48 -18.88
CA ASP A 380 24.73 -7.71 -20.01
C ASP A 380 25.89 -8.66 -19.59
N ASP A 381 26.32 -8.68 -18.33
CA ASP A 381 27.33 -9.65 -17.82
C ASP A 381 26.82 -11.11 -17.89
N LEU A 382 25.57 -11.35 -17.50
CA LEU A 382 24.89 -12.65 -17.67
C LEU A 382 24.69 -13.04 -19.14
N GLY A 383 24.51 -12.04 -20.03
CA GLY A 383 24.45 -12.25 -21.48
C GLY A 383 25.77 -12.75 -22.09
N HIS A 384 26.92 -12.29 -21.58
CA HIS A 384 28.23 -12.75 -22.03
C HIS A 384 28.53 -14.19 -21.61
N ALA A 385 28.15 -14.58 -20.39
CA ALA A 385 28.32 -15.94 -19.90
C ALA A 385 27.58 -16.99 -20.77
N ALA A 386 26.33 -16.71 -21.17
CA ALA A 386 25.54 -17.61 -22.00
C ALA A 386 26.06 -17.77 -23.45
N ILE A 387 26.80 -16.80 -23.96
CA ILE A 387 27.38 -16.85 -25.32
C ILE A 387 28.74 -17.60 -25.33
N GLN A 388 29.46 -17.62 -24.21
CA GLN A 388 30.72 -18.36 -24.08
C GLN A 388 30.56 -19.88 -23.99
N GLU A 389 29.39 -20.39 -23.60
CA GLU A 389 29.16 -21.84 -23.42
C GLU A 389 28.62 -22.55 -24.69
N MET A 390 28.26 -21.81 -25.75
CA MET A 390 27.69 -22.36 -26.99
C MET A 390 28.59 -22.28 -28.24
N VAL A 391 29.82 -21.79 -28.14
CA VAL A 391 30.78 -21.77 -29.26
C VAL A 391 32.15 -22.27 -28.83
N GLN A 392 32.27 -23.58 -28.57
CA GLN A 392 33.58 -24.21 -28.46
C GLN A 392 33.65 -25.68 -28.92
N GLU A 393 32.97 -26.03 -30.01
CA GLU A 393 33.36 -27.20 -30.81
C GLU A 393 32.93 -27.10 -32.30
N GLU A 394 33.52 -26.16 -33.05
CA GLU A 394 33.81 -26.37 -34.47
C GLU A 394 34.85 -25.35 -35.00
N LEU A 395 35.77 -25.83 -35.85
CA LEU A 395 36.85 -25.11 -36.56
C LEU A 395 38.06 -24.64 -35.74
N GLY A 396 39.24 -25.14 -36.14
CA GLY A 396 40.54 -24.82 -35.55
C GLY A 396 41.16 -23.49 -36.00
N PRO A 397 42.41 -23.20 -35.57
CA PRO A 397 42.91 -21.82 -35.46
C PRO A 397 43.36 -21.22 -36.79
N VAL A 398 42.95 -19.97 -37.04
CA VAL A 398 43.59 -19.07 -38.00
C VAL A 398 44.29 -17.95 -37.23
N LYS A 399 45.56 -17.70 -37.56
CA LYS A 399 46.48 -16.82 -36.83
C LYS A 399 46.10 -15.34 -36.99
N GLU A 400 46.19 -14.60 -35.88
CA GLU A 400 46.38 -13.15 -35.92
C GLU A 400 47.77 -12.77 -36.47
N PRO A 401 47.91 -11.61 -37.11
CA PRO A 401 49.14 -10.82 -37.09
C PRO A 401 49.03 -9.68 -36.07
N GLU A 402 50.04 -9.62 -35.21
CA GLU A 402 50.21 -8.69 -34.09
C GLU A 402 50.11 -7.19 -34.49
N LYS A 403 49.71 -6.34 -33.53
CA LYS A 403 50.24 -4.97 -33.44
C LYS A 403 50.68 -4.64 -32.02
N ALA A 404 51.90 -4.10 -31.94
CA ALA A 404 52.63 -3.92 -30.70
C ALA A 404 52.17 -2.70 -29.87
N LEU A 405 52.67 -2.68 -28.63
CA LEU A 405 52.53 -1.61 -27.64
C LEU A 405 52.93 -0.24 -28.18
N ASP A 406 52.42 0.82 -27.57
CA ASP A 406 53.31 1.89 -27.12
C ASP A 406 52.80 2.66 -25.88
N LYS A 407 53.75 3.22 -25.12
CA LYS A 407 53.60 3.98 -23.87
C LYS A 407 54.89 4.82 -23.71
N PRO A 408 54.88 5.94 -22.97
CA PRO A 408 54.00 7.12 -23.03
C PRO A 408 54.79 8.44 -23.21
N ASP A 409 54.05 9.55 -23.41
CA ASP A 409 54.33 10.94 -22.96
C ASP A 409 55.67 11.65 -23.31
N ILE A 410 55.59 12.95 -23.66
CA ILE A 410 56.47 14.08 -23.22
C ILE A 410 56.42 15.30 -24.17
N ARG A 411 56.05 16.46 -23.58
CA ARG A 411 56.35 17.87 -23.92
C ARG A 411 55.88 18.50 -25.26
N ALA A 412 55.18 19.63 -25.08
CA ALA A 412 55.13 20.75 -26.04
C ALA A 412 56.45 21.55 -26.08
N PRO A 413 56.68 22.35 -27.14
CA PRO A 413 56.51 23.80 -26.96
C PRO A 413 55.84 24.55 -28.14
N LYS A 414 55.50 25.82 -27.88
CA LYS A 414 55.01 26.91 -28.78
C LYS A 414 56.20 27.77 -29.28
N PRO A 415 56.04 28.85 -30.11
CA PRO A 415 55.01 29.24 -31.10
C PRO A 415 55.64 29.82 -32.43
N GLU A 416 54.94 30.75 -33.11
CA GLU A 416 55.32 31.67 -34.23
C GLU A 416 55.00 31.20 -35.68
N MET A 417 54.02 31.83 -36.38
CA MET A 417 54.07 33.02 -37.28
C MET A 417 54.35 32.61 -38.75
N GLU A 418 53.83 33.20 -39.84
CA GLU A 418 53.26 34.53 -40.14
C GLU A 418 52.52 34.52 -41.52
N ARG A 419 52.02 35.70 -41.99
CA ARG A 419 51.65 36.12 -43.38
C ARG A 419 50.22 35.85 -43.88
N ASP A 420 49.59 36.68 -44.72
CA ASP A 420 49.74 38.12 -45.10
C ASP A 420 48.39 38.56 -45.72
N VAL A 421 47.72 39.61 -45.22
CA VAL A 421 47.70 41.03 -45.69
C VAL A 421 46.94 41.30 -47.03
N PRO A 422 45.96 42.25 -47.06
CA PRO A 422 45.08 42.53 -48.21
C PRO A 422 45.26 43.95 -48.82
N PRO A 423 44.48 44.34 -49.84
CA PRO A 423 43.25 45.13 -49.61
C PRO A 423 42.12 44.72 -50.59
N ALA A 424 40.98 45.40 -50.84
CA ALA A 424 40.40 46.71 -50.48
C ALA A 424 38.83 46.58 -50.52
N LYS A 425 37.97 47.44 -49.97
CA LYS A 425 38.10 48.83 -49.49
C LYS A 425 37.02 49.12 -48.41
N ARG A 426 37.36 49.97 -47.44
CA ARG A 426 36.54 50.55 -46.35
C ARG A 426 35.74 51.78 -46.87
N PRO A 427 34.77 52.41 -46.14
CA PRO A 427 34.93 52.86 -44.74
C PRO A 427 33.71 52.79 -43.79
N ILE A 428 33.97 53.26 -42.57
CA ILE A 428 33.22 53.06 -41.33
C ILE A 428 32.39 54.32 -41.00
N GLU A 429 31.43 54.15 -40.07
CA GLU A 429 31.09 55.10 -38.98
C GLU A 429 29.76 55.88 -39.05
N LYS A 430 29.21 56.11 -37.85
CA LYS A 430 28.25 57.14 -37.39
C LYS A 430 26.78 56.74 -37.21
N THR A 431 26.43 56.48 -35.95
CA THR A 431 25.32 57.21 -35.29
C THR A 431 25.70 58.69 -35.07
N PRO A 432 24.75 59.61 -34.78
CA PRO A 432 23.30 59.58 -34.95
C PRO A 432 22.78 60.78 -35.80
N SER A 433 21.48 60.85 -36.13
CA SER A 433 20.86 62.16 -36.41
C SER A 433 19.35 62.22 -36.10
N LYS A 434 18.88 63.40 -35.68
CA LYS A 434 17.46 63.75 -35.49
C LYS A 434 16.97 64.57 -36.68
N ARG A 435 15.75 64.32 -37.14
CA ARG A 435 14.82 65.27 -37.81
C ARG A 435 13.40 64.71 -37.67
N GLY A 436 12.34 65.52 -37.61
CA GLY A 436 12.27 66.99 -37.61
C GLY A 436 10.83 67.46 -37.74
N LEU A 437 10.43 68.45 -36.94
CA LEU A 437 9.07 69.01 -36.84
C LEU A 437 8.59 69.75 -38.11
N THR A 438 7.29 69.66 -38.39
CA THR A 438 6.45 70.75 -38.94
C THR A 438 5.12 70.73 -38.15
N ASN A 439 4.64 71.74 -37.41
CA ASN A 439 4.43 73.20 -37.57
C ASN A 439 3.29 73.61 -38.53
N GLY A 440 2.35 74.44 -38.02
CA GLY A 440 1.24 75.11 -38.74
C GLY A 440 -0.10 74.33 -38.66
N LEU A 441 -1.17 74.69 -37.93
CA LEU A 441 -1.70 75.89 -37.24
C LEU A 441 -2.74 76.73 -38.04
N ALA A 442 -3.87 77.03 -37.38
CA ALA A 442 -5.09 77.79 -37.82
C ALA A 442 -6.06 77.01 -38.75
N LEU A 443 -7.39 77.14 -38.69
CA LEU A 443 -8.36 78.03 -37.98
C LEU A 443 -9.37 77.15 -37.17
N GLY A 444 -10.11 77.55 -36.12
CA GLY A 444 -10.94 78.74 -35.88
C GLY A 444 -12.38 78.51 -36.42
N ARG A 445 -13.51 78.71 -35.71
CA ARG A 445 -13.81 79.28 -34.37
C ARG A 445 -15.31 79.08 -34.00
N ARG A 446 -15.61 79.02 -32.68
CA ARG A 446 -16.81 79.47 -31.88
C ARG A 446 -17.26 78.32 -30.95
N GLY A 447 -17.51 78.46 -29.64
CA GLY A 447 -17.37 79.52 -28.61
C GLY A 447 -18.00 78.97 -27.30
N ALA A 448 -17.75 79.43 -26.08
CA ALA A 448 -16.91 80.49 -25.53
C ALA A 448 -16.49 80.15 -24.08
N SER A 449 -15.51 80.87 -23.51
CA SER A 449 -15.16 80.78 -22.09
C SER A 449 -14.75 82.14 -21.49
N LYS A 450 -15.03 82.33 -20.20
CA LYS A 450 -14.44 83.30 -19.25
C LYS A 450 -14.58 82.65 -17.86
N ALA A 451 -13.66 82.73 -16.90
CA ALA A 451 -12.26 83.15 -16.81
C ALA A 451 -11.67 82.39 -15.57
N GLY A 452 -10.37 82.38 -15.25
CA GLY A 452 -9.18 83.01 -15.82
C GLY A 452 -7.90 82.34 -15.28
N ARG A 453 -6.73 82.79 -15.75
CA ARG A 453 -5.41 82.21 -15.44
C ARG A 453 -4.80 82.79 -14.15
N THR A 454 -3.87 82.05 -13.53
CA THR A 454 -2.54 82.58 -13.20
C THR A 454 -1.46 81.57 -13.59
N ASN A 455 -0.35 82.07 -14.16
CA ASN A 455 0.85 81.30 -14.50
C ASN A 455 1.94 81.56 -13.43
N GLY A 456 2.89 80.64 -13.30
CA GLY A 456 4.12 80.85 -12.53
C GLY A 456 5.24 79.90 -12.96
N LEU A 457 6.16 80.38 -13.81
CA LEU A 457 7.34 79.62 -14.24
C LEU A 457 8.19 79.21 -13.03
N ARG A 458 8.70 77.96 -13.03
CA ARG A 458 9.62 77.39 -12.02
C ARG A 458 9.17 77.53 -10.54
N GLY A 459 7.86 77.60 -10.28
CA GLY A 459 7.31 77.77 -8.93
C GLY A 459 7.43 76.58 -7.98
N ARG A 460 8.64 76.28 -7.48
CA ARG A 460 8.81 75.65 -6.14
C ARG A 460 8.39 76.69 -5.09
N THR A 461 7.09 76.83 -4.84
CA THR A 461 6.58 77.83 -3.90
C THR A 461 6.65 77.34 -2.46
N ASN A 462 7.74 77.68 -1.76
CA ASN A 462 7.79 77.65 -0.29
C ASN A 462 7.00 78.87 0.25
N GLY A 463 5.67 78.81 0.24
CA GLY A 463 4.80 79.94 0.59
C GLY A 463 3.48 79.52 1.22
N LEU A 464 3.15 80.08 2.38
CA LEU A 464 2.25 79.49 3.39
C LEU A 464 0.73 79.56 3.13
N ARG A 465 0.27 80.06 1.97
CA ARG A 465 -1.14 79.97 1.48
C ARG A 465 -1.25 80.42 0.02
N GLY A 466 -1.65 79.51 -0.86
CA GLY A 466 -2.02 79.80 -2.25
C GLY A 466 -2.66 78.59 -2.93
N ARG A 467 -3.45 78.80 -4.00
CA ARG A 467 -3.89 77.73 -4.91
C ARG A 467 -2.90 77.64 -6.07
N THR A 468 -2.19 76.53 -6.20
CA THR A 468 -1.14 76.34 -7.23
C THR A 468 -1.37 75.07 -8.04
N ASN A 469 -1.04 75.12 -9.32
CA ASN A 469 -1.02 73.94 -10.20
C ASN A 469 0.45 73.57 -10.46
N GLY A 470 0.91 72.41 -9.99
CA GLY A 470 2.31 71.98 -10.11
C GLY A 470 2.86 71.28 -8.86
N LEU A 471 4.18 71.42 -8.65
CA LEU A 471 4.92 70.82 -7.53
C LEU A 471 5.00 71.79 -6.35
N THR A 472 4.59 71.39 -5.15
CA THR A 472 4.70 72.23 -3.94
C THR A 472 5.35 71.46 -2.79
N ASN A 473 6.28 72.11 -2.10
CA ASN A 473 6.94 71.59 -0.90
C ASN A 473 6.40 72.39 0.30
N GLY A 474 5.76 71.74 1.28
CA GLY A 474 5.15 72.40 2.44
C GLY A 474 3.61 72.47 2.44
N LEU A 475 3.04 73.60 2.87
CA LEU A 475 1.61 73.76 3.21
C LEU A 475 0.82 74.52 2.13
N GLY A 476 -0.09 73.83 1.41
CA GLY A 476 -0.85 74.43 0.31
C GLY A 476 -2.14 73.71 -0.10
N ARG A 477 -2.88 74.32 -1.06
CA ARG A 477 -3.96 73.67 -1.80
C ARG A 477 -3.58 73.55 -3.28
N THR A 478 -3.45 72.34 -3.79
CA THR A 478 -2.68 72.08 -5.02
C THR A 478 -3.41 71.15 -5.99
N ASN A 479 -3.27 71.38 -7.29
CA ASN A 479 -3.53 70.37 -8.31
C ASN A 479 -2.18 69.95 -8.90
N GLY A 480 -1.70 68.74 -8.58
CA GLY A 480 -0.33 68.30 -8.90
C GLY A 480 0.29 67.43 -7.81
N LEU A 481 1.59 67.59 -7.56
CA LEU A 481 2.32 66.79 -6.56
C LEU A 481 2.68 67.65 -5.34
N THR A 482 2.35 67.19 -4.14
CA THR A 482 2.70 67.87 -2.89
C THR A 482 3.62 67.00 -2.04
N ASN A 483 4.71 67.56 -1.53
CA ASN A 483 5.58 66.89 -0.56
C ASN A 483 5.56 67.73 0.72
N GLY A 484 4.85 67.26 1.76
CA GLY A 484 4.49 68.09 2.92
C GLY A 484 3.04 67.91 3.37
N LEU A 485 2.39 69.01 3.78
CA LEU A 485 1.10 68.97 4.50
C LEU A 485 0.00 69.79 3.80
N GLY A 486 -0.83 69.15 2.96
CA GLY A 486 -1.68 69.87 1.99
C GLY A 486 -3.10 69.31 1.76
N ARG A 487 -3.91 70.06 1.01
CA ARG A 487 -5.10 69.50 0.33
C ARG A 487 -4.89 69.46 -1.17
N THR A 488 -4.81 68.28 -1.77
CA THR A 488 -4.25 68.13 -3.12
C THR A 488 -5.16 67.28 -4.01
N ASN A 489 -5.37 67.66 -5.26
CA ASN A 489 -5.85 66.74 -6.29
C ASN A 489 -4.64 66.28 -7.11
N GLY A 490 -4.25 65.01 -6.99
CA GLY A 490 -2.99 64.48 -7.51
C GLY A 490 -2.29 63.59 -6.50
N LEU A 491 -0.96 63.66 -6.40
CA LEU A 491 -0.19 62.82 -5.47
C LEU A 491 0.32 63.64 -4.27
N THR A 492 0.28 63.06 -3.07
CA THR A 492 0.86 63.68 -1.86
C THR A 492 1.79 62.71 -1.14
N ASN A 493 3.03 63.14 -0.90
CA ASN A 493 4.01 62.44 -0.08
C ASN A 493 4.14 63.18 1.27
N GLY A 494 3.61 62.62 2.36
CA GLY A 494 3.49 63.31 3.66
C GLY A 494 2.08 63.21 4.27
N LEU A 495 1.61 64.30 4.91
CA LEU A 495 0.32 64.33 5.62
C LEU A 495 -0.74 65.09 4.81
N GLY A 496 -1.86 64.48 4.41
CA GLY A 496 -2.76 65.17 3.44
C GLY A 496 -4.26 64.93 3.54
N ARG A 497 -5.05 65.81 2.91
CA ARG A 497 -6.39 65.46 2.40
C ARG A 497 -6.38 65.48 0.89
N THR A 498 -6.40 64.31 0.27
CA THR A 498 -5.98 64.16 -1.13
C THR A 498 -7.10 63.53 -1.95
N ASN A 499 -7.35 63.98 -3.19
CA ASN A 499 -8.08 63.20 -4.18
C ASN A 499 -7.05 62.68 -5.20
N GLY A 500 -6.72 61.39 -5.17
CA GLY A 500 -5.60 60.80 -5.91
C GLY A 500 -4.83 59.80 -5.05
N LEU A 501 -3.50 59.84 -5.06
CA LEU A 501 -2.67 58.89 -4.28
C LEU A 501 -1.93 59.60 -3.14
N THR A 502 -1.91 59.00 -1.95
CA THR A 502 -1.10 59.51 -0.83
C THR A 502 -0.07 58.47 -0.40
N ASN A 503 1.19 58.87 -0.20
CA ASN A 503 2.23 58.06 0.41
C ASN A 503 2.59 58.69 1.76
N GLY A 504 2.16 58.08 2.86
CA GLY A 504 2.16 58.69 4.20
C GLY A 504 0.81 58.59 4.93
N LEU A 505 0.50 59.55 5.81
CA LEU A 505 -0.75 59.55 6.59
C LEU A 505 -1.78 60.55 6.04
N GLY A 506 -3.04 60.16 5.82
CA GLY A 506 -3.98 61.11 5.23
C GLY A 506 -5.47 60.76 5.28
N ARG A 507 -6.29 61.68 4.78
CA ARG A 507 -7.68 61.39 4.38
C ARG A 507 -7.79 61.50 2.86
N THR A 508 -7.65 60.36 2.19
CA THR A 508 -7.54 60.29 0.72
C THR A 508 -8.83 59.74 0.11
N ASN A 509 -9.39 60.37 -0.92
CA ASN A 509 -10.31 59.70 -1.83
C ASN A 509 -9.50 59.18 -3.02
N GLY A 510 -9.28 57.87 -3.09
CA GLY A 510 -8.27 57.24 -3.94
C GLY A 510 -7.35 56.32 -3.13
N LEU A 511 -6.16 55.99 -3.65
CA LEU A 511 -5.28 55.00 -3.02
C LEU A 511 -4.38 55.64 -1.95
N THR A 512 -4.00 54.91 -0.90
CA THR A 512 -2.97 55.36 0.04
C THR A 512 -1.99 54.24 0.38
N ASN A 513 -0.71 54.58 0.45
CA ASN A 513 0.37 53.71 0.90
C ASN A 513 0.86 54.27 2.25
N GLY A 514 0.43 53.68 3.36
CA GLY A 514 0.57 54.22 4.72
C GLY A 514 -0.73 54.23 5.55
N LEU A 515 -0.75 54.97 6.67
CA LEU A 515 -1.87 55.00 7.61
C LEU A 515 -2.87 56.13 7.32
N GLY A 516 -4.00 55.84 6.68
CA GLY A 516 -5.01 56.84 6.32
C GLY A 516 -6.45 56.44 6.63
N ARG A 517 -7.34 57.44 6.76
CA ARG A 517 -8.79 57.25 6.62
C ARG A 517 -9.16 57.52 5.17
N THR A 518 -9.03 56.50 4.33
CA THR A 518 -9.31 56.59 2.89
C THR A 518 -10.77 56.30 2.54
N ASN A 519 -11.22 56.85 1.43
CA ASN A 519 -12.37 56.38 0.69
C ASN A 519 -11.84 55.81 -0.64
N GLY A 520 -11.31 54.59 -0.56
CA GLY A 520 -10.47 53.94 -1.57
C GLY A 520 -9.47 52.97 -0.92
N LEU A 521 -8.75 52.19 -1.71
CA LEU A 521 -7.87 51.13 -1.22
C LEU A 521 -6.66 51.70 -0.45
N THR A 522 -6.27 51.06 0.64
CA THR A 522 -5.07 51.42 1.41
C THR A 522 -4.14 50.22 1.52
N ASN A 523 -2.85 50.42 1.21
CA ASN A 523 -1.78 49.46 1.45
C ASN A 523 -1.00 49.94 2.68
N GLY A 524 -1.28 49.34 3.83
CA GLY A 524 -0.81 49.79 5.14
C GLY A 524 -1.88 49.64 6.23
N LEU A 525 -1.44 49.63 7.49
CA LEU A 525 -2.26 49.22 8.64
C LEU A 525 -3.27 50.30 9.11
N GLY A 526 -4.20 50.68 8.24
CA GLY A 526 -5.23 51.70 8.48
C GLY A 526 -6.63 51.12 8.66
N GLY A 527 -7.24 51.29 9.84
CA GLY A 527 -8.55 50.73 10.17
C GLY A 527 -9.69 51.22 9.26
N PHE A 528 -10.22 50.31 8.45
CA PHE A 528 -11.39 50.54 7.61
C PHE A 528 -12.63 50.89 8.44
N ARG A 529 -13.38 51.90 7.99
CA ARG A 529 -14.82 51.99 8.27
C ARG A 529 -15.56 51.81 6.95
N SER A 530 -16.15 50.64 6.76
CA SER A 530 -17.24 50.49 5.81
C SER A 530 -18.37 51.44 6.23
N SER A 531 -18.96 52.13 5.25
CA SER A 531 -20.19 52.89 5.44
C SER A 531 -21.34 51.91 5.62
N GLY A 532 -21.88 51.75 6.84
CA GLY A 532 -23.02 50.85 7.03
C GLY A 532 -23.63 50.74 8.43
N PHE A 533 -22.86 50.87 9.51
CA PHE A 533 -23.42 50.73 10.87
C PHE A 533 -23.00 51.84 11.85
N ARG A 534 -24.00 52.48 12.45
CA ARG A 534 -23.89 53.26 13.70
C ARG A 534 -24.62 52.49 14.80
N PRO A 535 -23.96 52.09 15.90
CA PRO A 535 -24.62 51.47 17.03
C PRO A 535 -25.18 52.54 17.98
N ALA A 536 -26.47 52.84 17.86
CA ALA A 536 -27.28 53.50 18.89
C ALA A 536 -28.76 53.34 18.53
N GLY A 537 -29.50 52.46 19.22
CA GLY A 537 -30.93 52.24 18.95
C GLY A 537 -31.41 50.79 19.05
N VAL A 538 -31.17 50.14 20.20
CA VAL A 538 -31.80 48.85 20.52
C VAL A 538 -33.31 49.06 20.69
N ARG A 539 -34.13 48.92 19.63
CA ARG A 539 -35.57 48.55 19.77
C ARG A 539 -36.42 48.19 18.54
N ARG A 540 -35.99 48.28 17.26
CA ARG A 540 -37.00 48.29 16.15
C ARG A 540 -36.70 47.54 14.83
N MET A 541 -35.93 46.45 14.83
CA MET A 541 -35.76 45.65 13.58
C MET A 541 -35.54 44.13 13.76
N MET A 542 -36.18 43.50 14.75
CA MET A 542 -36.19 42.04 14.93
C MET A 542 -37.52 41.41 14.46
N GLN A 543 -37.84 41.43 13.16
CA GLN A 543 -39.09 40.79 12.68
C GLN A 543 -39.02 39.89 11.43
N ASN A 544 -38.04 39.99 10.52
CA ASN A 544 -38.12 39.26 9.22
C ASN A 544 -36.88 38.46 8.76
N ALA A 545 -35.88 38.21 9.61
CA ALA A 545 -34.65 37.50 9.20
C ALA A 545 -34.19 36.35 10.11
N GLY A 546 -34.98 35.97 11.13
CA GLY A 546 -34.56 34.98 12.14
C GLY A 546 -34.30 33.57 11.59
N TRP A 547 -35.24 33.03 10.80
CA TRP A 547 -35.19 31.62 10.39
C TRP A 547 -34.01 31.27 9.47
N LYS A 548 -33.66 32.12 8.49
CA LYS A 548 -32.64 31.82 7.47
C LYS A 548 -31.23 31.64 8.04
N LEU A 549 -30.91 32.27 9.18
CA LEU A 549 -29.61 32.12 9.85
C LEU A 549 -29.42 30.72 10.47
N TYR A 550 -30.50 30.03 10.83
CA TYR A 550 -30.45 28.66 11.32
C TYR A 550 -30.68 27.64 10.20
N LEU A 551 -31.54 27.98 9.23
CA LEU A 551 -31.92 27.07 8.15
C LEU A 551 -30.76 26.74 7.21
N ILE A 552 -29.88 27.71 6.90
CA ILE A 552 -28.71 27.47 6.04
C ILE A 552 -27.73 26.48 6.69
N PRO A 553 -27.18 26.70 7.90
CA PRO A 553 -26.28 25.73 8.52
C PRO A 553 -26.97 24.40 8.85
N LEU A 554 -28.27 24.37 9.15
CA LEU A 554 -29.01 23.13 9.39
C LEU A 554 -29.20 22.31 8.11
N VAL A 555 -29.46 22.95 6.96
CA VAL A 555 -29.50 22.28 5.65
C VAL A 555 -28.10 21.87 5.19
N SER A 556 -27.05 22.67 5.45
CA SER A 556 -25.67 22.27 5.18
C SER A 556 -25.24 21.07 6.03
N ALA A 557 -25.60 21.03 7.31
CA ALA A 557 -25.36 19.87 8.17
C ALA A 557 -26.18 18.66 7.70
N ALA A 558 -27.45 18.83 7.35
CA ALA A 558 -28.28 17.74 6.81
C ALA A 558 -27.73 17.19 5.48
N LEU A 559 -27.20 18.04 4.59
CA LEU A 559 -26.56 17.62 3.33
C LEU A 559 -25.20 16.93 3.55
N LEU A 560 -24.42 17.36 4.55
CA LEU A 560 -23.17 16.69 4.94
C LEU A 560 -23.41 15.35 5.64
N LEU A 561 -24.53 15.21 6.35
CA LEU A 561 -24.96 13.96 6.99
C LEU A 561 -25.78 13.06 6.05
N ALA A 562 -26.31 13.57 4.94
CA ALA A 562 -27.13 12.81 4.00
C ALA A 562 -26.46 11.50 3.51
N PRO A 563 -25.15 11.44 3.21
CA PRO A 563 -24.49 10.18 2.83
C PRO A 563 -24.49 9.09 3.92
N LEU A 564 -24.69 9.46 5.19
CA LEU A 564 -24.77 8.51 6.31
C LEU A 564 -26.19 7.93 6.52
N PHE A 565 -27.22 8.60 5.96
CA PHE A 565 -28.63 8.18 6.07
C PHE A 565 -29.25 7.74 4.74
N PHE A 566 -28.61 8.10 3.61
CA PHE A 566 -28.97 7.72 2.26
C PHE A 566 -27.76 7.11 1.56
N VAL A 567 -27.34 5.94 2.03
CA VAL A 567 -26.60 5.01 1.17
C VAL A 567 -27.60 4.56 0.09
N PRO A 568 -27.36 4.83 -1.20
CA PRO A 568 -28.25 4.31 -2.24
C PRO A 568 -28.11 2.78 -2.29
N ASP A 569 -29.24 2.06 -2.38
CA ASP A 569 -29.24 0.60 -2.61
C ASP A 569 -28.28 0.29 -3.77
N TYR A 570 -27.21 -0.46 -3.50
CA TYR A 570 -26.24 -0.81 -4.53
C TYR A 570 -26.81 -1.94 -5.41
N ARG A 571 -27.63 -1.57 -6.39
CA ARG A 571 -28.25 -2.50 -7.36
C ARG A 571 -27.32 -2.85 -8.52
N GLY A 572 -26.03 -3.01 -8.24
CA GLY A 572 -25.03 -3.51 -9.17
C GLY A 572 -24.67 -4.96 -8.85
N PRO A 573 -24.22 -5.75 -9.83
CA PRO A 573 -23.66 -7.08 -9.56
C PRO A 573 -22.34 -6.92 -8.79
N ALA A 574 -22.42 -6.98 -7.46
CA ALA A 574 -21.25 -6.97 -6.59
C ALA A 574 -20.70 -8.38 -6.48
N TYR A 575 -19.68 -8.68 -7.28
CA TYR A 575 -18.79 -9.80 -7.00
C TYR A 575 -17.49 -9.22 -6.42
N PRO A 576 -16.97 -9.71 -5.27
CA PRO A 576 -17.48 -10.81 -4.46
C PRO A 576 -18.79 -10.48 -3.72
N ILE A 577 -19.56 -11.54 -3.44
CA ILE A 577 -20.76 -11.57 -2.60
C ILE A 577 -20.41 -11.11 -1.18
N ARG A 578 -21.32 -10.39 -0.54
CA ARG A 578 -21.15 -9.88 0.83
C ARG A 578 -22.17 -10.48 1.76
N ILE A 579 -21.70 -11.10 2.84
CA ILE A 579 -22.57 -11.66 3.88
C ILE A 579 -23.03 -10.54 4.82
N ASP A 580 -23.98 -9.73 4.37
CA ASP A 580 -24.52 -8.56 5.09
C ASP A 580 -26.06 -8.49 5.17
N GLY A 581 -26.75 -9.46 4.56
CA GLY A 581 -28.21 -9.57 4.51
C GLY A 581 -28.86 -8.80 3.35
N GLN A 582 -28.07 -8.23 2.42
CA GLN A 582 -28.55 -7.53 1.23
C GLN A 582 -28.36 -8.36 -0.04
N PHE A 583 -29.31 -9.26 -0.31
CA PHE A 583 -29.32 -10.23 -1.41
C PHE A 583 -29.42 -9.65 -2.86
N GLY A 584 -29.00 -8.40 -3.08
CA GLY A 584 -29.00 -7.75 -4.38
C GLY A 584 -27.87 -8.20 -5.30
N ASP A 585 -26.77 -8.68 -4.73
CA ASP A 585 -25.59 -9.23 -5.41
C ASP A 585 -25.84 -10.64 -5.96
N TRP A 586 -26.58 -11.46 -5.22
CA TRP A 586 -27.11 -12.77 -5.63
C TRP A 586 -28.00 -12.74 -6.87
N ALA A 587 -28.58 -11.58 -7.23
CA ALA A 587 -29.51 -11.44 -8.37
C ALA A 587 -28.91 -11.81 -9.73
N SER A 588 -27.58 -11.94 -9.82
CA SER A 588 -26.85 -12.34 -11.04
C SER A 588 -26.11 -13.69 -10.91
N GLN A 589 -26.25 -14.38 -9.77
CA GLN A 589 -25.59 -15.65 -9.48
C GLN A 589 -26.47 -16.87 -9.79
N PRO A 590 -25.88 -18.04 -10.09
CA PRO A 590 -26.62 -19.28 -10.21
C PRO A 590 -27.27 -19.66 -8.87
N THR A 591 -28.60 -19.76 -8.88
CA THR A 591 -29.41 -20.23 -7.75
C THR A 591 -30.50 -21.14 -8.31
N GLU A 592 -30.55 -22.37 -7.81
CA GLU A 592 -31.39 -23.44 -8.32
C GLU A 592 -32.72 -23.49 -7.57
N ALA A 593 -33.82 -23.61 -8.32
CA ALA A 593 -35.16 -23.66 -7.76
C ALA A 593 -35.49 -25.05 -7.23
N MET A 594 -36.03 -25.11 -6.02
CA MET A 594 -36.48 -26.32 -5.34
C MET A 594 -38.02 -26.37 -5.34
N GLY A 595 -38.58 -27.58 -5.32
CA GLY A 595 -40.01 -27.84 -5.38
C GLY A 595 -40.70 -27.56 -4.05
N PRO A 596 -41.67 -26.63 -3.97
CA PRO A 596 -42.27 -26.23 -2.70
C PRO A 596 -43.08 -27.38 -2.07
N GLY A 597 -42.76 -27.69 -0.81
CA GLY A 597 -43.44 -28.65 0.04
C GLY A 597 -44.82 -28.17 0.45
N ALA A 598 -45.84 -28.46 -0.37
CA ALA A 598 -47.20 -27.93 -0.25
C ALA A 598 -47.95 -28.18 1.10
N THR A 599 -47.39 -29.00 2.00
CA THR A 599 -47.93 -29.25 3.35
C THR A 599 -46.91 -28.99 4.48
N LEU A 600 -45.75 -28.42 4.17
CA LEU A 600 -44.67 -28.16 5.12
C LEU A 600 -44.82 -26.78 5.79
N ASN A 601 -44.15 -26.56 6.92
CA ASN A 601 -43.98 -25.22 7.50
C ASN A 601 -43.21 -24.32 6.51
N PRO A 602 -43.81 -23.23 5.98
CA PRO A 602 -43.18 -22.41 4.95
C PRO A 602 -41.87 -21.75 5.41
N ASN A 603 -41.66 -21.57 6.72
CA ASN A 603 -40.44 -20.97 7.27
C ASN A 603 -39.20 -21.87 7.14
N ILE A 604 -39.38 -23.16 6.80
CA ILE A 604 -38.29 -24.10 6.52
C ILE A 604 -38.35 -24.74 5.13
N ASP A 605 -39.48 -24.65 4.43
CA ASP A 605 -39.70 -25.12 3.05
C ASP A 605 -38.70 -24.46 2.07
N VAL A 606 -37.67 -25.19 1.65
CA VAL A 606 -36.61 -24.67 0.79
C VAL A 606 -37.14 -24.54 -0.64
N VAL A 607 -37.20 -23.31 -1.15
CA VAL A 607 -37.65 -23.01 -2.53
C VAL A 607 -36.51 -22.64 -3.46
N ARG A 608 -35.31 -22.36 -2.92
CA ARG A 608 -34.12 -22.07 -3.72
C ARG A 608 -32.83 -22.31 -2.94
N PHE A 609 -31.83 -22.89 -3.60
CA PHE A 609 -30.48 -23.08 -3.04
C PHE A 609 -29.41 -22.71 -4.07
N GLY A 610 -28.30 -22.12 -3.63
CA GLY A 610 -27.21 -21.71 -4.50
C GLY A 610 -25.85 -21.74 -3.81
N MET A 611 -24.80 -21.92 -4.59
CA MET A 611 -23.42 -21.96 -4.13
C MET A 611 -22.52 -21.34 -5.19
N VAL A 612 -21.62 -20.44 -4.79
CA VAL A 612 -20.64 -19.79 -5.68
C VAL A 612 -19.26 -19.72 -5.03
N ASN A 613 -18.22 -19.73 -5.84
CA ASN A 613 -16.86 -19.41 -5.38
C ASN A 613 -16.76 -17.88 -5.22
N ASN A 614 -16.31 -17.39 -4.07
CA ASN A 614 -16.30 -15.99 -3.67
C ASN A 614 -14.88 -15.39 -3.53
N LEU A 615 -14.03 -15.61 -4.54
CA LEU A 615 -12.61 -15.20 -4.56
C LEU A 615 -11.74 -15.84 -3.44
N GLY A 616 -12.05 -17.07 -3.05
CA GLY A 616 -11.32 -17.83 -2.03
C GLY A 616 -12.27 -18.71 -1.23
N PRO A 617 -13.08 -18.13 -0.32
CA PRO A 617 -14.18 -18.82 0.33
C PRO A 617 -15.30 -19.19 -0.65
N TYR A 618 -16.23 -20.03 -0.20
CA TYR A 618 -17.49 -20.28 -0.91
C TYR A 618 -18.63 -19.54 -0.21
N ALA A 619 -19.46 -18.86 -1.00
CA ALA A 619 -20.70 -18.27 -0.55
C ALA A 619 -21.87 -19.18 -0.90
N PHE A 620 -22.84 -19.24 0.01
CA PHE A 620 -24.03 -20.08 -0.07
C PHE A 620 -25.28 -19.22 0.11
N TYR A 621 -26.34 -19.57 -0.62
CA TYR A 621 -27.63 -18.88 -0.61
C TYR A 621 -28.74 -19.90 -0.38
N VAL A 622 -29.61 -19.65 0.58
CA VAL A 622 -30.79 -20.46 0.89
C VAL A 622 -32.01 -19.53 0.90
N GLN A 623 -33.09 -19.93 0.22
CA GLN A 623 -34.37 -19.24 0.30
C GLN A 623 -35.47 -20.21 0.70
N VAL A 624 -36.27 -19.81 1.69
CA VAL A 624 -37.47 -20.54 2.11
C VAL A 624 -38.75 -19.91 1.56
N ALA A 625 -39.87 -20.62 1.58
CA ALA A 625 -41.16 -20.12 1.09
C ALA A 625 -41.75 -18.99 1.98
N GLY A 626 -41.47 -19.03 3.28
CA GLY A 626 -41.97 -18.15 4.33
C GLY A 626 -40.91 -17.20 4.86
N SER A 627 -40.82 -17.06 6.19
CA SER A 627 -39.79 -16.24 6.84
C SER A 627 -38.63 -17.10 7.30
N ALA A 628 -37.42 -16.78 6.84
CA ALA A 628 -36.19 -17.46 7.25
C ALA A 628 -35.94 -17.30 8.75
N LEU A 629 -35.48 -18.37 9.42
CA LEU A 629 -35.10 -18.36 10.84
C LEU A 629 -36.17 -17.72 11.75
N ALA A 630 -37.45 -18.00 11.49
CA ALA A 630 -38.56 -17.46 12.26
C ALA A 630 -38.56 -17.98 13.71
N GLY A 631 -38.25 -19.27 13.87
CA GLY A 631 -38.34 -20.00 15.14
C GLY A 631 -39.76 -20.04 15.70
N GLY A 632 -39.88 -20.40 16.97
CA GLY A 632 -41.18 -20.47 17.63
C GLY A 632 -41.12 -21.01 19.05
N GLY A 633 -42.21 -21.63 19.49
CA GLY A 633 -42.31 -22.21 20.84
C GLY A 633 -42.47 -21.17 21.98
N PRO A 634 -42.50 -21.65 23.24
CA PRO A 634 -42.64 -20.78 24.42
C PRO A 634 -41.38 -19.95 24.67
N SER A 635 -41.55 -18.77 25.28
CA SER A 635 -40.44 -17.86 25.59
C SER A 635 -39.42 -18.49 26.57
N PRO A 636 -38.10 -18.33 26.36
CA PRO A 636 -37.45 -17.64 25.23
C PRO A 636 -37.44 -18.53 23.99
N GLY A 637 -37.89 -17.99 22.85
CA GLY A 637 -38.24 -18.78 21.66
C GLY A 637 -37.15 -19.73 21.17
N THR A 638 -37.57 -20.94 20.82
CA THR A 638 -36.74 -21.98 20.21
C THR A 638 -36.38 -21.57 18.76
N MET A 639 -35.20 -21.97 18.33
CA MET A 639 -34.60 -21.59 17.04
C MET A 639 -34.98 -22.57 15.92
N ASP A 640 -35.12 -22.05 14.70
CA ASP A 640 -34.97 -22.88 13.50
C ASP A 640 -33.48 -23.03 13.18
N THR A 641 -33.12 -24.09 12.44
CA THR A 641 -31.74 -24.38 12.03
C THR A 641 -31.67 -24.73 10.55
N VAL A 642 -30.66 -24.19 9.86
CA VAL A 642 -30.28 -24.54 8.49
C VAL A 642 -28.91 -25.20 8.52
N ARG A 643 -28.75 -26.29 7.77
CA ARG A 643 -27.56 -27.13 7.71
C ARG A 643 -27.16 -27.31 6.26
N ILE A 644 -26.00 -26.78 5.88
CA ILE A 644 -25.44 -26.96 4.55
C ILE A 644 -24.31 -27.98 4.66
N PHE A 645 -24.50 -29.14 4.04
CA PHE A 645 -23.51 -30.22 4.00
C PHE A 645 -22.72 -30.09 2.71
N VAL A 646 -21.39 -30.12 2.80
CA VAL A 646 -20.49 -29.89 1.65
C VAL A 646 -19.48 -31.03 1.56
N ASP A 647 -19.44 -31.65 0.39
CA ASP A 647 -18.46 -32.65 -0.07
C ASP A 647 -17.41 -31.91 -0.89
N ILE A 648 -16.15 -31.98 -0.46
CA ILE A 648 -15.04 -31.18 -1.04
C ILE A 648 -14.12 -32.01 -1.95
N ASP A 649 -14.30 -33.33 -1.98
CA ASP A 649 -13.51 -34.28 -2.78
C ASP A 649 -14.36 -35.13 -3.75
N ALA A 650 -15.64 -34.79 -3.89
CA ALA A 650 -16.67 -35.44 -4.71
C ALA A 650 -16.75 -36.96 -4.49
N SER A 651 -16.48 -37.43 -3.27
CA SER A 651 -16.41 -38.85 -2.93
C SER A 651 -17.38 -39.19 -1.79
N SER A 652 -18.44 -39.92 -2.15
CA SER A 652 -19.38 -40.53 -1.20
C SER A 652 -18.77 -41.64 -0.30
N ALA A 653 -17.47 -41.89 -0.42
CA ALA A 653 -16.67 -42.77 0.44
C ALA A 653 -15.97 -42.02 1.58
N THR A 654 -15.93 -40.69 1.53
CA THR A 654 -15.39 -39.76 2.53
C THR A 654 -16.54 -39.05 3.26
N GLY A 655 -16.24 -38.20 4.25
CA GLY A 655 -17.23 -37.43 5.01
C GLY A 655 -18.42 -38.17 5.67
N TYR A 656 -19.44 -37.39 6.02
CA TYR A 656 -20.73 -37.83 6.54
C TYR A 656 -21.71 -38.13 5.40
N ARG A 657 -22.38 -39.28 5.44
CA ARG A 657 -23.18 -39.75 4.31
C ARG A 657 -24.61 -39.19 4.32
N ILE A 658 -24.88 -38.26 3.42
CA ILE A 658 -26.18 -37.59 3.26
C ILE A 658 -26.45 -37.28 1.78
N ASP A 659 -27.69 -37.47 1.30
CA ASP A 659 -28.14 -37.20 -0.07
C ASP A 659 -27.26 -37.76 -1.20
N GLY A 660 -26.57 -38.87 -0.93
CA GLY A 660 -25.60 -39.48 -1.85
C GLY A 660 -24.18 -38.92 -1.76
N LEU A 661 -23.98 -37.78 -1.08
CA LEU A 661 -22.70 -37.13 -0.83
C LEU A 661 -21.92 -37.77 0.33
N GLY A 662 -20.61 -37.51 0.36
CA GLY A 662 -19.72 -37.74 1.49
C GLY A 662 -19.30 -36.41 2.12
N ALA A 663 -20.18 -35.78 2.89
CA ALA A 663 -19.98 -34.41 3.33
C ALA A 663 -18.84 -34.26 4.35
N ASP A 664 -17.72 -33.67 3.94
CA ASP A 664 -16.57 -33.39 4.81
C ASP A 664 -16.73 -32.12 5.65
N ARG A 665 -17.67 -31.24 5.27
CA ARG A 665 -17.99 -29.99 5.98
C ARG A 665 -19.49 -29.87 6.24
N LEU A 666 -19.84 -29.21 7.34
CA LEU A 666 -21.19 -28.83 7.70
C LEU A 666 -21.21 -27.38 8.17
N ILE A 667 -22.00 -26.53 7.54
CA ILE A 667 -22.30 -25.17 8.01
C ILE A 667 -23.65 -25.23 8.72
N GLY A 668 -23.66 -25.02 10.03
CA GLY A 668 -24.87 -24.96 10.85
C GLY A 668 -25.20 -23.52 11.21
N ILE A 669 -26.36 -23.04 10.78
CA ILE A 669 -26.89 -21.68 11.02
C ILE A 669 -28.17 -21.83 11.84
N SER A 670 -28.26 -21.21 13.02
CA SER A 670 -29.46 -21.26 13.87
C SER A 670 -29.91 -19.86 14.25
N GLY A 671 -31.23 -19.65 14.34
CA GLY A 671 -31.79 -18.32 14.54
C GLY A 671 -33.25 -18.29 14.96
N HIS A 672 -33.71 -17.10 15.35
CA HIS A 672 -35.08 -16.83 15.77
C HIS A 672 -35.48 -15.41 15.36
N GLY A 673 -36.76 -15.19 15.07
CA GLY A 673 -37.31 -13.88 14.73
C GLY A 673 -36.74 -13.25 13.44
N GLY A 674 -36.22 -14.05 12.51
CA GLY A 674 -35.56 -13.56 11.30
C GLY A 674 -34.10 -13.15 11.50
N THR A 675 -33.49 -13.49 12.65
CA THR A 675 -32.10 -13.14 12.97
C THR A 675 -31.22 -14.37 13.15
N VAL A 676 -30.00 -14.32 12.63
CA VAL A 676 -28.96 -15.34 12.87
C VAL A 676 -28.43 -15.16 14.29
N LEU A 677 -28.46 -16.24 15.10
CA LEU A 677 -27.96 -16.26 16.48
C LEU A 677 -26.70 -17.12 16.64
N SER A 678 -26.53 -18.12 15.77
CA SER A 678 -25.31 -18.93 15.67
C SER A 678 -25.04 -19.27 14.21
N SER A 679 -23.76 -19.29 13.83
CA SER A 679 -23.28 -19.79 12.54
C SER A 679 -21.92 -20.45 12.74
N THR A 680 -21.80 -21.72 12.38
CA THR A 680 -20.60 -22.53 12.68
C THR A 680 -20.29 -23.52 11.56
N LEU A 681 -19.05 -23.48 11.08
CA LEU A 681 -18.47 -24.46 10.17
C LEU A 681 -17.85 -25.61 10.97
N TRP A 682 -18.20 -26.85 10.62
CA TRP A 682 -17.70 -28.09 11.21
C TRP A 682 -16.96 -28.92 10.16
N GLU A 683 -16.01 -29.74 10.63
CA GLU A 683 -15.27 -30.73 9.84
C GLU A 683 -15.69 -32.14 10.28
N PHE A 684 -15.86 -33.08 9.35
CA PHE A 684 -16.14 -34.47 9.71
C PHE A 684 -14.86 -35.25 10.06
N ASP A 685 -14.84 -35.95 11.20
CA ASP A 685 -13.78 -36.88 11.57
C ASP A 685 -13.85 -38.15 10.71
N SER A 686 -12.98 -38.26 9.71
CA SER A 686 -12.92 -39.41 8.79
C SER A 686 -12.57 -40.75 9.45
N ASN A 687 -12.21 -40.76 10.75
CA ASN A 687 -12.06 -42.00 11.53
C ASN A 687 -13.39 -42.52 12.11
N ARG A 688 -14.47 -41.74 12.01
CA ARG A 688 -15.82 -42.12 12.48
C ARG A 688 -16.58 -42.90 11.42
N ASN A 689 -17.64 -43.58 11.87
CA ASN A 689 -18.64 -44.13 10.96
C ASN A 689 -19.33 -42.96 10.23
N GLN A 690 -19.45 -43.02 8.91
CA GLN A 690 -20.08 -41.98 8.07
C GLN A 690 -21.53 -41.60 8.47
N ARG A 691 -22.18 -42.34 9.38
CA ARG A 691 -23.52 -42.04 9.92
C ARG A 691 -23.51 -41.59 11.39
N ASP A 692 -22.34 -41.46 12.02
CA ASP A 692 -22.22 -40.95 13.39
C ASP A 692 -22.32 -39.42 13.38
N TRP A 693 -23.47 -38.89 13.80
CA TRP A 693 -23.69 -37.45 13.95
C TRP A 693 -22.68 -36.77 14.88
N ASN A 694 -22.10 -37.51 15.83
CA ASN A 694 -21.07 -36.98 16.74
C ASN A 694 -19.67 -36.96 16.10
N GLY A 695 -19.55 -37.26 14.81
CA GLY A 695 -18.32 -37.12 14.03
C GLY A 695 -18.02 -35.69 13.55
N TRP A 696 -18.96 -34.75 13.69
CA TRP A 696 -18.72 -33.34 13.43
C TRP A 696 -17.84 -32.73 14.55
N ILE A 697 -16.67 -32.23 14.17
CA ILE A 697 -15.65 -31.68 15.07
C ILE A 697 -15.16 -30.29 14.59
N LYS A 698 -14.31 -29.65 15.39
CA LYS A 698 -13.63 -28.38 15.07
C LYS A 698 -14.56 -27.21 14.68
N GLY A 699 -15.72 -27.12 15.33
CA GLY A 699 -16.68 -26.03 15.13
C GLY A 699 -16.02 -24.65 15.21
N THR A 700 -16.00 -23.93 14.09
CA THR A 700 -15.39 -22.61 13.92
C THR A 700 -16.47 -21.62 13.51
N ALA A 701 -16.54 -20.45 14.15
CA ALA A 701 -17.53 -19.43 13.80
C ALA A 701 -17.34 -18.97 12.34
N THR A 702 -18.44 -18.79 11.62
CA THR A 702 -18.42 -18.38 10.21
C THR A 702 -19.50 -17.37 9.90
N GLN A 703 -19.34 -16.56 8.84
CA GLN A 703 -20.28 -15.47 8.56
C GLN A 703 -21.59 -16.03 8.02
N ALA A 704 -22.72 -15.55 8.55
CA ALA A 704 -24.05 -15.77 7.98
C ALA A 704 -24.98 -14.60 8.31
N ALA A 705 -25.88 -14.28 7.38
CA ALA A 705 -26.89 -13.25 7.50
C ALA A 705 -28.24 -13.76 7.00
N ALA A 706 -29.33 -13.17 7.49
CA ALA A 706 -30.69 -13.51 7.08
C ALA A 706 -31.55 -12.25 6.98
N SER A 707 -32.43 -12.19 5.98
CA SER A 707 -33.43 -11.12 5.84
C SER A 707 -34.65 -11.64 5.06
N GLY A 708 -35.85 -11.40 5.59
CA GLY A 708 -37.09 -11.86 4.96
C GLY A 708 -37.15 -13.38 4.82
N SER A 709 -37.12 -13.89 3.58
CA SER A 709 -37.14 -15.32 3.27
C SER A 709 -35.77 -15.90 2.90
N GLN A 710 -34.71 -15.10 2.99
CA GLN A 710 -33.40 -15.40 2.42
C GLN A 710 -32.34 -15.49 3.53
N ILE A 711 -31.40 -16.43 3.37
CA ILE A 711 -30.25 -16.66 4.23
C ILE A 711 -29.03 -16.79 3.32
N GLU A 712 -27.92 -16.19 3.74
CA GLU A 712 -26.63 -16.36 3.11
C GLU A 712 -25.57 -16.72 4.17
N ALA A 713 -24.56 -17.46 3.74
CA ALA A 713 -23.41 -17.77 4.56
C ALA A 713 -22.16 -17.86 3.70
N GLU A 714 -21.01 -17.60 4.31
CA GLU A 714 -19.71 -17.84 3.72
C GLU A 714 -18.99 -18.91 4.53
N ALA A 715 -18.19 -19.74 3.86
CA ALA A 715 -17.28 -20.65 4.52
C ALA A 715 -15.97 -20.77 3.74
N GLU A 716 -14.85 -20.71 4.46
CA GLU A 716 -13.53 -21.01 3.94
C GLU A 716 -13.01 -22.30 4.58
N TRP A 717 -12.34 -23.12 3.79
CA TRP A 717 -11.55 -24.25 4.29
C TRP A 717 -10.23 -24.32 3.52
N LEU A 718 -9.19 -24.81 4.18
CA LEU A 718 -7.87 -25.01 3.60
C LEU A 718 -7.91 -26.12 2.51
N SER A 719 -8.35 -25.77 1.31
CA SER A 719 -8.12 -26.59 0.12
C SER A 719 -6.65 -26.43 -0.30
N SER A 720 -5.83 -27.42 0.06
CA SER A 720 -4.51 -27.56 -0.53
C SER A 720 -4.67 -27.86 -2.02
N SER A 721 -4.25 -26.92 -2.87
CA SER A 721 -4.44 -26.91 -4.35
C SER A 721 -5.82 -26.44 -4.80
N ALA A 722 -5.85 -25.80 -5.98
CA ALA A 722 -7.09 -25.60 -6.72
C ALA A 722 -7.66 -26.99 -7.11
N THR A 723 -8.73 -27.42 -6.46
CA THR A 723 -9.39 -28.70 -6.74
C THR A 723 -9.97 -28.67 -8.16
N THR A 724 -9.49 -29.59 -9.01
CA THR A 724 -10.13 -29.95 -10.30
C THR A 724 -11.39 -30.80 -10.10
N VAL A 725 -11.75 -31.04 -8.85
CA VAL A 725 -12.85 -31.86 -8.38
C VAL A 725 -13.99 -30.91 -7.98
N PRO A 726 -15.24 -31.14 -8.45
CA PRO A 726 -16.34 -30.25 -8.11
C PRO A 726 -16.63 -30.32 -6.61
N VAL A 727 -16.70 -29.17 -5.97
CA VAL A 727 -17.29 -29.07 -4.62
C VAL A 727 -18.81 -29.16 -4.78
N ILE A 728 -19.45 -29.99 -3.96
CA ILE A 728 -20.88 -30.30 -4.06
C ILE A 728 -21.53 -30.03 -2.69
N ALA A 729 -22.69 -29.39 -2.67
CA ALA A 729 -23.41 -29.08 -1.44
C ALA A 729 -24.90 -29.47 -1.51
N THR A 730 -25.46 -29.85 -0.36
CA THR A 730 -26.91 -30.00 -0.13
C THR A 730 -27.32 -29.19 1.10
N VAL A 731 -28.59 -28.79 1.17
CA VAL A 731 -29.15 -27.99 2.28
C VAL A 731 -30.29 -28.74 2.95
N HIS A 732 -30.30 -28.74 4.28
CA HIS A 732 -31.34 -29.27 5.14
C HIS A 732 -31.80 -28.18 6.10
N THR A 733 -33.09 -28.11 6.36
CA THR A 733 -33.71 -27.18 7.31
C THR A 733 -34.44 -27.96 8.40
N GLU A 734 -34.43 -27.43 9.62
CA GLU A 734 -35.12 -27.99 10.78
C GLU A 734 -35.83 -26.86 11.53
N SER A 735 -37.14 -27.01 11.65
CA SER A 735 -38.02 -26.11 12.41
C SER A 735 -37.85 -26.37 13.90
N TRP A 736 -38.08 -25.35 14.72
CA TRP A 736 -38.05 -25.41 16.18
C TRP A 736 -38.90 -26.53 16.82
N ASP A 737 -39.90 -27.06 16.09
CA ASP A 737 -40.80 -28.15 16.49
C ASP A 737 -40.40 -29.53 15.93
N GLY A 738 -39.25 -29.63 15.25
CA GLY A 738 -38.70 -30.87 14.69
C GLY A 738 -39.25 -31.26 13.32
N GLN A 739 -40.02 -30.40 12.64
CA GLN A 739 -40.26 -30.57 11.21
C GLN A 739 -38.95 -30.34 10.44
N THR A 740 -38.69 -31.12 9.40
CA THR A 740 -37.47 -31.00 8.59
C THR A 740 -37.79 -30.99 7.10
N ASP A 741 -36.95 -30.33 6.33
CA ASP A 741 -36.98 -30.32 4.87
C ASP A 741 -35.55 -30.32 4.29
N SER A 742 -35.42 -30.65 3.01
CA SER A 742 -34.14 -30.84 2.33
C SER A 742 -34.24 -30.41 0.87
N GLY A 743 -33.21 -29.76 0.34
CA GLY A 743 -33.14 -29.43 -1.08
C GLY A 743 -33.27 -30.68 -1.96
N ASP A 744 -34.02 -30.57 -3.06
CA ASP A 744 -34.35 -31.70 -3.95
C ASP A 744 -33.12 -32.42 -4.53
N PHE A 745 -32.04 -31.67 -4.77
CA PHE A 745 -30.81 -32.15 -5.37
C PHE A 745 -29.59 -31.34 -4.90
N PRO A 746 -28.40 -31.94 -4.84
CA PRO A 746 -27.15 -31.21 -4.59
C PRO A 746 -26.80 -30.22 -5.71
N VAL A 747 -26.09 -29.15 -5.33
CA VAL A 747 -25.60 -28.10 -6.26
C VAL A 747 -24.08 -27.99 -6.21
N SER A 748 -23.47 -27.60 -7.33
CA SER A 748 -22.04 -27.34 -7.46
C SER A 748 -21.77 -26.09 -8.30
N PRO A 749 -20.87 -25.18 -7.88
CA PRO A 749 -20.48 -24.01 -8.68
C PRO A 749 -19.84 -24.35 -10.03
N THR A 750 -19.36 -25.59 -10.19
CA THR A 750 -18.61 -26.05 -11.38
C THR A 750 -19.33 -27.11 -12.19
N ALA A 751 -20.26 -27.87 -11.58
CA ALA A 751 -21.02 -28.92 -12.25
C ALA A 751 -22.52 -28.62 -12.40
N GLY A 752 -23.05 -27.57 -11.76
CA GLY A 752 -24.48 -27.27 -11.76
C GLY A 752 -25.26 -28.17 -10.79
N THR A 753 -26.44 -28.61 -11.21
CA THR A 753 -27.26 -29.61 -10.49
C THR A 753 -26.73 -31.03 -10.74
N LEU A 754 -26.76 -31.90 -9.71
CA LEU A 754 -26.22 -33.27 -9.76
C LEU A 754 -27.24 -34.34 -9.34
#